data_AF-A0A6G1KXB1-F1
#
_entry.id   AF-A0A6G1KXB1-F1
#
_cell.length_a   1.000
_cell.length_b   1.000
_cell.length_c   1.000
_cell.angle_alpha   90.00
_cell.angle_beta   90.00
_cell.angle_gamma   90.00
#
_symmetry.space_group_name_H-M   'P 1'
#
loop_
_entity.id
_entity.type
_entity.pdbx_description
1 polymer ?
#
loop_
_entity_poly.entity_id
_entity_poly.type
_entity_poly.pdbx_seq_one_letter_code
_entity_poly.pdbx_strand_id
1 'polypeptide(L)'
;MSPRHERGPDPARGLSFSTSITRSTSTRTTASRSDRLQSHRMAAIFTHAELTKAVNHIFLPPKLPEEEDEECGDVLIRLIVDALKALRSLVTLPQTQAAIEKATHVVLSLMTIHDNSGVNEVGLRNAVAQLKDEKTIAVHVSAQNAAVLVTRKQDQLVFEQFELSPTNEAVLAAKGRLVGCFPGAAVAIPSAVFDEADCASTIARTIATMLTISRATDDSHVLYKKATCFLMSHILDKVLKLDTIIDSDLLYIMNVKIDRRRQKLLKIGEALRDPVGLRISTATRTCNEALSVRWSDIQKDDVRPTPLSELASLNFERDSLVRLPDLDGHIQKLRARCLSADVEAVFEGDKARPGLLKCQRGDIAPLPDRLDALAAASLQQFEGWVARELDTWAARTKPDIVCEIMCRVMKSYHVLASQFYDGNPEARYFDKSECLQQLLQTTQDAAEFSEQAKERELNETKQEYVRLTELFQQTDCEYSTKIVKKSMLKTHYGGKALDKCEMENICLKNGLKYGYFDRVSDSYVGDYIISDKLVLGCTYSLPPMSGVDLKKPETTLTIMQCINQCGPPSLDGSVYRQAHWILRDDSSVIWILHNLQTALKRVQENWESMQAVGCFVSIATRVLSLNNTAQEAYLAFLSDSRTVVTRWMQFVRNKAQEAQNNEDRTILAAKGVELALVCAATFELDDDLLHLVLQGSEQASLLILASIMVQEGHHIRSARQPTHVAVRYLRFQRTINRSYGLLAQNTTAIDLAMKQAWPGYVAGPGGWIRSSTADYWITSSTSASAGGMTTQLNLLDGLLLVKGQALRQLPSHYSETTLFQALFGEAIAEVMPASTPGFDFSMLYDGNIVQLGMSRDNLIVQATKDGSVFEAVPVSVLRHTFPNHFVNDYVLWYNTESDMAELQPLDDLWKSQSTLNWTLRRAEAIGCWQATKDGVHLLATESQTAKVLSEILQPFATD
;
A
#
# COMPACT_ATOMS: atom_id res chain seq x y z
N MET A 1 -37.22 -43.83 -79.46
CA MET A 1 -36.27 -43.95 -80.59
C MET A 1 -35.27 -42.79 -80.51
N SER A 2 -34.00 -43.08 -80.74
CA SER A 2 -32.94 -42.12 -81.13
C SER A 2 -32.95 -42.01 -82.69
N PRO A 3 -32.28 -41.05 -83.38
CA PRO A 3 -30.99 -40.46 -82.97
C PRO A 3 -30.60 -38.99 -83.37
N ARG A 4 -29.87 -38.34 -82.45
CA ARG A 4 -28.55 -37.66 -82.60
C ARG A 4 -28.29 -36.44 -83.54
N HIS A 5 -27.40 -35.56 -83.01
CA HIS A 5 -26.29 -34.82 -83.68
C HIS A 5 -26.61 -33.58 -84.55
N GLU A 6 -25.78 -32.50 -84.60
CA GLU A 6 -24.75 -31.98 -83.65
C GLU A 6 -24.28 -30.53 -84.03
N ARG A 7 -23.71 -29.78 -83.06
CA ARG A 7 -22.82 -28.57 -83.17
C ARG A 7 -23.37 -27.20 -83.64
N GLY A 8 -22.70 -26.14 -83.17
CA GLY A 8 -22.82 -24.71 -83.58
C GLY A 8 -21.76 -24.29 -84.62
N PRO A 9 -21.33 -23.00 -84.72
CA PRO A 9 -20.80 -22.20 -83.59
C PRO A 9 -21.15 -20.68 -83.58
N ASP A 10 -20.52 -19.92 -82.65
CA ASP A 10 -20.55 -18.45 -82.43
C ASP A 10 -19.47 -17.69 -83.27
N PRO A 11 -19.59 -16.37 -83.57
CA PRO A 11 -18.81 -15.36 -82.80
C PRO A 11 -19.31 -13.88 -82.71
N ALA A 12 -19.28 -13.34 -81.49
CA ALA A 12 -18.57 -12.09 -81.07
C ALA A 12 -19.01 -10.61 -81.37
N ARG A 13 -19.06 -9.83 -80.26
CA ARG A 13 -18.58 -8.41 -79.99
C ARG A 13 -19.49 -7.16 -80.13
N GLY A 14 -19.36 -6.28 -79.10
CA GLY A 14 -19.93 -4.92 -78.93
C GLY A 14 -20.76 -4.81 -77.63
N LEU A 15 -20.30 -4.31 -76.46
CA LEU A 15 -19.68 -3.02 -76.06
C LEU A 15 -20.51 -1.79 -76.49
N SER A 16 -20.80 -0.77 -75.66
CA SER A 16 -20.66 -0.50 -74.20
C SER A 16 -21.25 0.93 -73.95
N PHE A 17 -21.62 1.49 -72.79
CA PHE A 17 -21.59 1.31 -71.32
C PHE A 17 -22.85 2.07 -70.77
N SER A 18 -23.12 2.36 -69.48
CA SER A 18 -23.33 1.60 -68.21
C SER A 18 -24.17 2.55 -67.29
N THR A 19 -24.34 2.55 -65.96
CA THR A 19 -23.95 1.83 -64.71
C THR A 19 -24.98 2.31 -63.64
N SER A 20 -25.35 1.69 -62.51
CA SER A 20 -24.94 0.47 -61.79
C SER A 20 -26.16 -0.06 -61.00
N ILE A 21 -26.33 -1.39 -60.85
CA ILE A 21 -27.30 -2.01 -59.92
C ILE A 21 -26.72 -3.34 -59.38
N THR A 22 -26.70 -3.51 -58.06
CA THR A 22 -26.86 -4.82 -57.35
C THR A 22 -27.36 -4.55 -55.92
N ARG A 23 -28.36 -5.23 -55.31
CA ARG A 23 -28.70 -6.69 -55.18
C ARG A 23 -27.79 -7.44 -54.19
N SER A 24 -28.28 -8.41 -53.39
CA SER A 24 -29.63 -8.99 -53.22
C SER A 24 -29.73 -9.92 -51.98
N THR A 25 -30.94 -10.43 -51.67
CA THR A 25 -31.23 -11.69 -50.93
C THR A 25 -30.77 -11.72 -49.44
N SER A 26 -31.27 -12.55 -48.51
CA SER A 26 -32.29 -13.63 -48.46
C SER A 26 -32.91 -13.63 -47.03
N THR A 27 -33.84 -14.48 -46.52
CA THR A 27 -34.50 -15.74 -46.95
C THR A 27 -35.94 -15.77 -46.34
N ARG A 28 -36.61 -16.93 -46.23
CA ARG A 28 -37.82 -17.15 -45.40
C ARG A 28 -37.68 -18.42 -44.58
N THR A 29 -37.49 -18.32 -43.26
CA THR A 29 -37.20 -19.45 -42.36
C THR A 29 -38.46 -19.92 -41.61
N THR A 30 -38.59 -21.23 -41.38
CA THR A 30 -39.62 -21.81 -40.52
C THR A 30 -39.23 -21.65 -39.05
N ALA A 31 -39.99 -20.85 -38.29
CA ALA A 31 -39.82 -20.73 -36.85
C ALA A 31 -39.94 -22.09 -36.15
N SER A 32 -39.03 -22.36 -35.23
CA SER A 32 -38.89 -23.64 -34.53
C SER A 32 -39.94 -23.81 -33.42
N ARG A 33 -39.97 -24.99 -32.80
CA ARG A 33 -40.86 -25.27 -31.66
C ARG A 33 -40.43 -24.52 -30.38
N SER A 34 -39.16 -24.11 -30.25
CA SER A 34 -38.69 -23.29 -29.12
C SER A 34 -39.07 -21.81 -29.26
N ASP A 35 -39.09 -21.26 -30.49
CA ASP A 35 -39.37 -19.84 -30.72
C ASP A 35 -40.77 -19.46 -30.21
N ARG A 36 -41.77 -20.35 -30.40
CA ARG A 36 -43.14 -20.19 -29.89
C ARG A 36 -43.24 -20.33 -28.36
N LEU A 37 -42.32 -21.05 -27.72
CA LEU A 37 -42.25 -21.14 -26.26
C LEU A 37 -41.58 -19.90 -25.66
N GLN A 38 -40.51 -19.39 -26.29
CA GLN A 38 -39.88 -18.13 -25.89
C GLN A 38 -40.83 -16.94 -26.05
N SER A 39 -41.60 -16.84 -27.15
CA SER A 39 -42.57 -15.74 -27.32
C SER A 39 -43.69 -15.75 -26.27
N HIS A 40 -44.05 -16.91 -25.73
CA HIS A 40 -45.03 -17.01 -24.64
C HIS A 40 -44.44 -16.66 -23.26
N ARG A 41 -43.15 -16.93 -23.01
CA ARG A 41 -42.46 -16.60 -21.74
C ARG A 41 -42.38 -15.08 -21.46
N MET A 42 -42.51 -14.22 -22.49
CA MET A 42 -42.30 -12.77 -22.38
C MET A 42 -43.56 -11.91 -22.12
N ALA A 43 -44.76 -12.49 -22.09
CA ALA A 43 -45.98 -11.75 -21.72
C ALA A 43 -46.06 -11.61 -20.19
N ALA A 44 -46.21 -10.38 -19.70
CA ALA A 44 -46.24 -10.06 -18.27
C ALA A 44 -47.61 -10.37 -17.63
N ILE A 45 -47.89 -11.67 -17.46
CA ILE A 45 -48.89 -12.17 -16.53
C ILE A 45 -48.15 -13.05 -15.53
N PHE A 46 -48.23 -12.68 -14.25
CA PHE A 46 -47.72 -13.47 -13.13
C PHE A 46 -48.90 -14.14 -12.43
N THR A 47 -48.80 -15.45 -12.18
CA THR A 47 -49.78 -16.17 -11.36
C THR A 47 -49.64 -15.80 -9.89
N HIS A 48 -50.69 -16.08 -9.10
CA HIS A 48 -50.65 -15.88 -7.65
C HIS A 48 -49.49 -16.63 -6.99
N ALA A 49 -49.23 -17.87 -7.42
CA ALA A 49 -48.14 -18.70 -6.89
C ALA A 49 -46.75 -18.12 -7.17
N GLU A 50 -46.49 -17.64 -8.40
CA GLU A 50 -45.23 -16.95 -8.76
C GLU A 50 -44.98 -15.71 -7.89
N LEU A 51 -46.02 -14.88 -7.70
CA LEU A 51 -45.91 -13.68 -6.86
C LEU A 51 -45.73 -14.02 -5.38
N THR A 52 -46.44 -15.01 -4.85
CA THR A 52 -46.23 -15.50 -3.48
C THR A 52 -44.81 -16.02 -3.27
N LYS A 53 -44.24 -16.76 -4.23
CA LYS A 53 -42.86 -17.25 -4.14
C LYS A 53 -41.85 -16.10 -4.14
N ALA A 54 -42.00 -15.12 -5.05
CA ALA A 54 -41.15 -13.94 -5.07
C ALA A 54 -41.26 -13.09 -3.78
N VAL A 55 -42.46 -12.93 -3.21
CA VAL A 55 -42.65 -12.23 -1.94
C VAL A 55 -41.95 -12.96 -0.79
N ASN A 56 -42.04 -14.29 -0.73
CA ASN A 56 -41.34 -15.10 0.27
C ASN A 56 -39.82 -15.00 0.17
N HIS A 57 -39.27 -14.81 -1.04
CA HIS A 57 -37.83 -14.74 -1.29
C HIS A 57 -37.26 -13.32 -1.10
N ILE A 58 -38.03 -12.26 -1.34
CA ILE A 58 -37.57 -10.86 -1.28
C ILE A 58 -37.86 -10.19 0.08
N PHE A 59 -39.04 -10.42 0.66
CA PHE A 59 -39.55 -9.60 1.78
C PHE A 59 -39.71 -10.33 3.11
N LEU A 60 -39.79 -11.66 3.10
CA LEU A 60 -39.76 -12.45 4.33
C LEU A 60 -38.32 -12.84 4.65
N PRO A 61 -37.92 -12.95 5.93
CA PRO A 61 -36.66 -13.59 6.26
C PRO A 61 -36.71 -15.04 5.76
N PRO A 62 -35.74 -15.51 4.96
CA PRO A 62 -35.77 -16.87 4.45
C PRO A 62 -35.77 -17.84 5.62
N LYS A 63 -36.67 -18.82 5.59
CA LYS A 63 -36.38 -20.09 6.28
C LYS A 63 -35.07 -20.59 5.70
N LEU A 64 -34.10 -20.87 6.57
CA LEU A 64 -32.75 -21.28 6.15
C LEU A 64 -32.88 -22.47 5.17
N PRO A 65 -32.33 -22.37 3.95
CA PRO A 65 -32.48 -23.43 2.96
C PRO A 65 -31.74 -24.69 3.42
N GLU A 66 -32.47 -25.79 3.56
CA GLU A 66 -31.90 -27.14 3.66
C GLU A 66 -31.48 -27.66 2.26
N GLU A 67 -32.07 -27.12 1.20
CA GLU A 67 -31.78 -27.37 -0.24
C GLU A 67 -31.89 -26.06 -1.06
N GLU A 68 -31.29 -26.02 -2.25
CA GLU A 68 -31.25 -24.83 -3.13
C GLU A 68 -32.60 -24.59 -3.86
N ASP A 69 -33.13 -23.35 -3.84
CA ASP A 69 -34.41 -22.98 -4.48
C ASP A 69 -34.25 -22.72 -5.99
N GLU A 70 -33.90 -23.76 -6.75
CA GLU A 70 -33.66 -23.71 -8.21
C GLU A 70 -34.84 -23.11 -9.00
N GLU A 71 -36.07 -23.31 -8.52
CA GLU A 71 -37.31 -22.96 -9.21
C GLU A 71 -37.72 -21.47 -9.13
N CYS A 72 -36.91 -20.56 -8.57
CA CYS A 72 -37.31 -19.15 -8.39
C CYS A 72 -36.77 -18.17 -9.45
N GLY A 73 -35.63 -18.49 -10.09
CA GLY A 73 -34.85 -17.54 -10.89
C GLY A 73 -35.62 -16.89 -12.06
N ASP A 74 -36.34 -17.69 -12.85
CA ASP A 74 -37.11 -17.26 -14.02
C ASP A 74 -38.18 -16.19 -13.67
N VAL A 75 -38.78 -16.31 -12.48
CA VAL A 75 -39.82 -15.40 -11.97
C VAL A 75 -39.19 -14.09 -11.50
N LEU A 76 -38.11 -14.17 -10.72
CA LEU A 76 -37.39 -12.99 -10.23
C LEU A 76 -36.81 -12.15 -11.38
N ILE A 77 -36.24 -12.80 -12.41
CA ILE A 77 -35.71 -12.11 -13.61
C ILE A 77 -36.86 -11.42 -14.36
N ARG A 78 -38.01 -12.08 -14.56
CA ARG A 78 -39.19 -11.46 -15.19
C ARG A 78 -39.73 -10.26 -14.38
N LEU A 79 -39.78 -10.37 -13.05
CA LEU A 79 -40.19 -9.27 -12.15
C LEU A 79 -39.21 -8.09 -12.19
N ILE A 80 -37.90 -8.33 -12.19
CA ILE A 80 -36.88 -7.28 -12.31
C ILE A 80 -37.01 -6.56 -13.65
N VAL A 81 -37.20 -7.28 -14.76
CA VAL A 81 -37.41 -6.69 -16.09
C VAL A 81 -38.68 -5.84 -16.14
N ASP A 82 -39.77 -6.27 -15.49
CA ASP A 82 -41.02 -5.51 -15.44
C ASP A 82 -40.89 -4.26 -14.55
N ALA A 83 -40.28 -4.38 -13.37
CA ALA A 83 -40.00 -3.27 -12.47
C ALA A 83 -39.05 -2.23 -13.09
N LEU A 84 -38.04 -2.65 -13.86
CA LEU A 84 -37.17 -1.73 -14.59
C LEU A 84 -37.92 -1.00 -15.72
N LYS A 85 -38.84 -1.66 -16.42
CA LYS A 85 -39.72 -1.01 -17.42
C LYS A 85 -40.68 0.00 -16.78
N ALA A 86 -41.25 -0.32 -15.62
CA ALA A 86 -42.08 0.60 -14.85
C ALA A 86 -41.28 1.81 -14.33
N LEU A 87 -40.10 1.58 -13.76
CA LEU A 87 -39.19 2.67 -13.34
C LEU A 87 -38.77 3.55 -14.53
N ARG A 88 -38.53 2.94 -15.70
CA ARG A 88 -38.17 3.62 -16.94
C ARG A 88 -39.26 4.57 -17.45
N SER A 89 -40.55 4.32 -17.17
CA SER A 89 -41.64 5.23 -17.56
C SER A 89 -41.87 6.37 -16.55
N LEU A 90 -41.47 6.18 -15.29
CA LEU A 90 -41.58 7.19 -14.22
C LEU A 90 -40.41 8.18 -14.18
N VAL A 91 -39.21 7.75 -14.59
CA VAL A 91 -38.00 8.60 -14.60
C VAL A 91 -37.96 9.48 -15.86
N THR A 92 -37.80 10.79 -15.69
CA THR A 92 -37.77 11.78 -16.80
C THR A 92 -36.38 12.14 -17.31
N LEU A 93 -35.32 11.92 -16.52
CA LEU A 93 -33.93 12.30 -16.87
C LEU A 93 -33.32 11.35 -17.94
N PRO A 94 -32.95 11.82 -19.14
CA PRO A 94 -32.51 10.96 -20.25
C PRO A 94 -31.29 10.06 -19.93
N GLN A 95 -30.34 10.55 -19.12
CA GLN A 95 -29.17 9.78 -18.69
C GLN A 95 -29.55 8.60 -17.78
N THR A 96 -30.48 8.82 -16.85
CA THR A 96 -30.98 7.80 -15.93
C THR A 96 -31.88 6.81 -16.66
N GLN A 97 -32.70 7.31 -17.60
CA GLN A 97 -33.47 6.49 -18.55
C GLN A 97 -32.57 5.52 -19.33
N ALA A 98 -31.48 6.02 -19.94
CA ALA A 98 -30.54 5.19 -20.69
C ALA A 98 -29.79 4.17 -19.81
N ALA A 99 -29.49 4.51 -18.55
CA ALA A 99 -28.92 3.58 -17.58
C ALA A 99 -29.88 2.43 -17.24
N ILE A 100 -31.17 2.73 -17.03
CA ILE A 100 -32.22 1.72 -16.80
C ILE A 100 -32.40 0.83 -18.04
N GLU A 101 -32.33 1.38 -19.25
CA GLU A 101 -32.35 0.62 -20.51
C GLU A 101 -31.13 -0.33 -20.62
N LYS A 102 -29.91 0.13 -20.30
CA LYS A 102 -28.71 -0.73 -20.24
C LYS A 102 -28.91 -1.86 -19.23
N ALA A 103 -29.37 -1.57 -18.02
CA ALA A 103 -29.63 -2.59 -16.99
C ALA A 103 -30.70 -3.61 -17.44
N THR A 104 -31.79 -3.16 -18.05
CA THR A 104 -32.86 -4.02 -18.58
C THR A 104 -32.32 -4.98 -19.64
N HIS A 105 -31.41 -4.52 -20.51
CA HIS A 105 -30.75 -5.37 -21.51
C HIS A 105 -29.84 -6.44 -20.87
N VAL A 106 -29.04 -6.07 -19.85
CA VAL A 106 -28.17 -7.02 -19.13
C VAL A 106 -29.01 -8.12 -18.47
N VAL A 107 -30.08 -7.76 -17.76
CA VAL A 107 -30.96 -8.74 -17.11
C VAL A 107 -31.69 -9.63 -18.13
N LEU A 108 -32.14 -9.08 -19.26
CA LEU A 108 -32.71 -9.87 -20.35
C LEU A 108 -31.73 -10.86 -20.98
N SER A 109 -30.43 -10.52 -21.03
CA SER A 109 -29.42 -11.42 -21.63
C SER A 109 -29.33 -12.76 -20.89
N LEU A 110 -29.52 -12.78 -19.56
CA LEU A 110 -29.56 -14.00 -18.75
C LEU A 110 -30.61 -15.00 -19.29
N MET A 111 -31.82 -14.53 -19.63
CA MET A 111 -32.90 -15.36 -20.19
C MET A 111 -32.62 -15.92 -21.60
N THR A 112 -31.60 -15.40 -22.29
CA THR A 112 -31.17 -15.86 -23.63
C THR A 112 -29.91 -16.72 -23.60
N ILE A 113 -29.14 -16.64 -22.51
CA ILE A 113 -27.87 -17.34 -22.31
C ILE A 113 -28.05 -18.62 -21.49
N HIS A 114 -29.09 -18.71 -20.66
CA HIS A 114 -29.35 -19.85 -19.78
C HIS A 114 -30.58 -20.65 -20.20
N ASP A 115 -30.58 -21.94 -19.87
CA ASP A 115 -31.75 -22.80 -19.90
C ASP A 115 -31.87 -23.58 -18.57
N ASN A 116 -32.81 -24.51 -18.49
CA ASN A 116 -33.10 -25.32 -17.30
C ASN A 116 -31.92 -26.22 -16.83
N SER A 117 -30.78 -26.23 -17.54
CA SER A 117 -29.56 -26.97 -17.18
C SER A 117 -28.33 -26.08 -16.94
N GLY A 118 -28.49 -24.75 -16.94
CA GLY A 118 -27.42 -23.77 -16.71
C GLY A 118 -27.12 -22.92 -17.95
N VAL A 119 -25.84 -22.62 -18.21
CA VAL A 119 -25.40 -21.83 -19.37
C VAL A 119 -25.51 -22.67 -20.64
N ASN A 120 -26.34 -22.22 -21.58
CA ASN A 120 -26.44 -22.81 -22.91
C ASN A 120 -25.25 -22.37 -23.76
N GLU A 121 -24.31 -23.27 -24.09
CA GLU A 121 -23.10 -22.95 -24.87
C GLU A 121 -23.41 -22.22 -26.19
N VAL A 122 -24.45 -22.66 -26.90
CA VAL A 122 -24.84 -22.08 -28.20
C VAL A 122 -25.46 -20.70 -28.02
N GLY A 123 -26.31 -20.52 -27.00
CA GLY A 123 -26.86 -19.22 -26.61
C GLY A 123 -25.78 -18.22 -26.22
N LEU A 124 -24.85 -18.62 -25.33
CA LEU A 124 -23.72 -17.80 -24.91
C LEU A 124 -22.82 -17.40 -26.09
N ARG A 125 -22.43 -18.35 -26.95
CA ARG A 125 -21.61 -18.07 -28.14
C ARG A 125 -22.27 -17.03 -29.04
N ASN A 126 -23.58 -17.17 -29.29
CA ASN A 126 -24.32 -16.25 -30.14
C ASN A 126 -24.45 -14.86 -29.50
N ALA A 127 -24.71 -14.78 -28.19
CA ALA A 127 -24.80 -13.52 -27.45
C ALA A 127 -23.45 -12.76 -27.39
N VAL A 128 -22.35 -13.49 -27.19
CA VAL A 128 -20.98 -12.96 -27.21
C VAL A 128 -20.61 -12.45 -28.61
N ALA A 129 -20.83 -13.25 -29.66
CA ALA A 129 -20.47 -12.89 -31.03
C ALA A 129 -21.32 -11.72 -31.60
N GLN A 130 -22.53 -11.49 -31.09
CA GLN A 130 -23.41 -10.40 -31.53
C GLN A 130 -23.34 -9.16 -30.62
N LEU A 131 -22.44 -9.14 -29.63
CA LEU A 131 -22.28 -8.03 -28.70
C LEU A 131 -21.78 -6.78 -29.43
N LYS A 132 -22.46 -5.65 -29.19
CA LYS A 132 -22.17 -4.34 -29.79
C LYS A 132 -21.52 -3.41 -28.78
N ASP A 133 -20.81 -2.42 -29.27
CA ASP A 133 -20.07 -1.46 -28.43
C ASP A 133 -20.99 -0.78 -27.41
N GLU A 134 -20.46 -0.55 -26.21
CA GLU A 134 -21.16 0.00 -25.05
C GLU A 134 -22.37 -0.82 -24.57
N LYS A 135 -22.43 -2.10 -24.93
CA LYS A 135 -23.37 -3.11 -24.40
C LYS A 135 -22.65 -4.17 -23.57
N THR A 136 -23.41 -4.71 -22.62
CA THR A 136 -23.00 -5.73 -21.67
C THR A 136 -24.00 -6.88 -21.68
N ILE A 137 -23.50 -8.10 -21.48
CA ILE A 137 -24.27 -9.30 -21.13
C ILE A 137 -23.81 -9.84 -19.77
N ALA A 138 -24.65 -10.64 -19.12
CA ALA A 138 -24.32 -11.31 -17.86
C ALA A 138 -24.37 -12.83 -18.03
N VAL A 139 -23.50 -13.54 -17.32
CA VAL A 139 -23.42 -15.00 -17.28
C VAL A 139 -23.32 -15.45 -15.83
N HIS A 140 -24.16 -16.43 -15.44
CA HIS A 140 -24.13 -17.05 -14.12
C HIS A 140 -23.47 -18.43 -14.22
N VAL A 141 -22.39 -18.64 -13.48
CA VAL A 141 -21.63 -19.89 -13.45
C VAL A 141 -21.84 -20.55 -12.07
N SER A 142 -23.01 -21.17 -11.90
CA SER A 142 -23.53 -21.64 -10.61
C SER A 142 -22.60 -22.60 -9.87
N ALA A 143 -22.03 -23.59 -10.56
CA ALA A 143 -21.12 -24.58 -9.99
C ALA A 143 -19.86 -23.99 -9.32
N GLN A 144 -19.52 -22.74 -9.63
CA GLN A 144 -18.41 -21.99 -9.04
C GLN A 144 -18.84 -20.79 -8.19
N ASN A 145 -20.16 -20.59 -7.94
CA ASN A 145 -20.70 -19.43 -7.22
C ASN A 145 -20.25 -18.09 -7.84
N ALA A 146 -20.10 -18.05 -9.17
CA ALA A 146 -19.51 -16.91 -9.87
C ALA A 146 -20.49 -16.27 -10.87
N ALA A 147 -20.40 -14.96 -11.02
CA ALA A 147 -20.97 -14.22 -12.14
C ALA A 147 -19.87 -13.55 -12.96
N VAL A 148 -20.12 -13.45 -14.27
CA VAL A 148 -19.23 -12.77 -15.23
C VAL A 148 -20.07 -11.80 -16.04
N LEU A 149 -19.73 -10.52 -16.00
CA LEU A 149 -20.22 -9.52 -16.95
C LEU A 149 -19.25 -9.46 -18.13
N VAL A 150 -19.78 -9.38 -19.35
CA VAL A 150 -18.98 -9.22 -20.57
C VAL A 150 -19.44 -7.96 -21.29
N THR A 151 -18.57 -6.96 -21.34
CA THR A 151 -18.84 -5.62 -21.89
C THR A 151 -17.97 -5.36 -23.12
N ARG A 152 -18.55 -5.11 -24.29
CA ARG A 152 -17.80 -4.66 -25.47
C ARG A 152 -17.58 -3.15 -25.40
N LYS A 153 -16.32 -2.73 -25.45
CA LYS A 153 -15.86 -1.35 -25.68
C LYS A 153 -15.18 -1.31 -27.05
N GLN A 154 -14.96 -0.11 -27.59
CA GLN A 154 -14.50 0.11 -28.98
C GLN A 154 -13.38 -0.86 -29.42
N ASP A 155 -12.28 -0.90 -28.68
CA ASP A 155 -11.11 -1.71 -29.02
C ASP A 155 -10.91 -2.98 -28.14
N GLN A 156 -11.87 -3.34 -27.28
CA GLN A 156 -11.73 -4.46 -26.33
C GLN A 156 -13.04 -5.02 -25.78
N LEU A 157 -13.11 -6.33 -25.55
CA LEU A 157 -14.11 -6.95 -24.66
C LEU A 157 -13.53 -7.05 -23.26
N VAL A 158 -14.27 -6.54 -22.27
CA VAL A 158 -13.92 -6.61 -20.85
C VAL A 158 -14.78 -7.65 -20.16
N PHE A 159 -14.12 -8.60 -19.49
CA PHE A 159 -14.71 -9.66 -18.68
C PHE A 159 -14.53 -9.29 -17.20
N GLU A 160 -15.62 -9.11 -16.48
CA GLU A 160 -15.65 -8.60 -15.11
C GLU A 160 -16.30 -9.68 -14.22
N GLN A 161 -15.48 -10.43 -13.48
CA GLN A 161 -15.89 -11.61 -12.71
C GLN A 161 -15.94 -11.35 -11.20
N PHE A 162 -16.87 -12.00 -10.51
CA PHE A 162 -17.04 -11.89 -9.05
C PHE A 162 -17.80 -13.08 -8.46
N GLU A 163 -17.58 -13.36 -7.17
CA GLU A 163 -18.39 -14.30 -6.41
C GLU A 163 -19.79 -13.71 -6.16
N LEU A 164 -20.83 -14.53 -6.27
CA LEU A 164 -22.23 -14.13 -6.03
C LEU A 164 -22.60 -14.19 -4.55
N SER A 165 -22.17 -15.24 -3.87
CA SER A 165 -22.28 -15.39 -2.41
C SER A 165 -20.91 -15.17 -1.77
N PRO A 166 -20.77 -14.34 -0.72
CA PRO A 166 -19.50 -14.18 -0.01
C PRO A 166 -19.03 -15.49 0.66
N THR A 167 -17.72 -15.68 0.80
CA THR A 167 -17.16 -16.87 1.47
C THR A 167 -17.65 -17.00 2.91
N ASN A 168 -17.84 -18.23 3.39
CA ASN A 168 -18.29 -18.49 4.77
C ASN A 168 -17.39 -17.84 5.83
N GLU A 169 -16.09 -17.71 5.55
CA GLU A 169 -15.14 -17.00 6.42
C GLU A 169 -15.45 -15.49 6.48
N ALA A 170 -15.66 -14.84 5.33
CA ALA A 170 -16.06 -13.44 5.29
C ALA A 170 -17.42 -13.21 5.99
N VAL A 171 -18.39 -14.12 5.81
CA VAL A 171 -19.71 -14.07 6.48
C VAL A 171 -19.56 -14.19 8.00
N LEU A 172 -18.76 -15.12 8.51
CA LEU A 172 -18.57 -15.35 9.94
C LEU A 172 -17.68 -14.30 10.61
N ALA A 173 -16.73 -13.70 9.87
CA ALA A 173 -15.89 -12.60 10.36
C ALA A 173 -16.60 -11.23 10.34
N ALA A 174 -17.66 -11.07 9.55
CA ALA A 174 -18.40 -9.81 9.41
C ALA A 174 -19.20 -9.45 10.66
N LYS A 175 -18.63 -8.60 11.51
CA LYS A 175 -19.31 -7.99 12.69
C LYS A 175 -20.35 -6.92 12.32
N GLY A 176 -20.96 -7.00 11.14
CA GLY A 176 -21.77 -5.94 10.53
C GLY A 176 -22.14 -6.25 9.08
N ARG A 177 -22.22 -5.23 8.23
CA ARG A 177 -22.51 -5.41 6.80
C ARG A 177 -21.31 -6.02 6.07
N LEU A 178 -21.54 -7.08 5.31
CA LEU A 178 -20.61 -7.55 4.29
C LEU A 178 -20.46 -6.48 3.19
N VAL A 179 -19.23 -6.26 2.74
CA VAL A 179 -18.90 -5.40 1.59
C VAL A 179 -18.38 -6.31 0.48
N GLY A 180 -19.22 -6.55 -0.53
CA GLY A 180 -18.80 -7.24 -1.75
C GLY A 180 -18.08 -6.26 -2.68
N CYS A 181 -16.87 -6.64 -3.13
CA CYS A 181 -16.13 -5.90 -4.14
C CYS A 181 -16.51 -6.42 -5.53
N PHE A 182 -17.03 -5.54 -6.38
CA PHE A 182 -17.55 -5.89 -7.71
C PHE A 182 -16.91 -5.01 -8.79
N PRO A 183 -16.22 -5.59 -9.80
CA PRO A 183 -15.82 -7.00 -9.89
C PRO A 183 -14.71 -7.38 -8.90
N GLY A 184 -14.53 -8.68 -8.66
CA GLY A 184 -13.39 -9.23 -7.92
C GLY A 184 -12.13 -9.36 -8.79
N ALA A 185 -12.30 -9.57 -10.09
CA ALA A 185 -11.23 -9.41 -11.08
C ALA A 185 -11.79 -8.95 -12.43
N ALA A 186 -11.01 -8.19 -13.20
CA ALA A 186 -11.36 -7.75 -14.54
C ALA A 186 -10.23 -8.06 -15.53
N VAL A 187 -10.57 -8.59 -16.69
CA VAL A 187 -9.64 -8.95 -17.78
C VAL A 187 -10.16 -8.34 -19.08
N ALA A 188 -9.29 -7.71 -19.87
CA ALA A 188 -9.65 -7.17 -21.17
C ALA A 188 -8.95 -7.93 -22.31
N ILE A 189 -9.70 -8.26 -23.35
CA ILE A 189 -9.23 -8.91 -24.58
C ILE A 189 -9.41 -7.91 -25.72
N PRO A 190 -8.34 -7.53 -26.45
CA PRO A 190 -8.46 -6.61 -27.59
C PRO A 190 -9.42 -7.13 -28.67
N SER A 191 -10.22 -6.25 -29.28
CA SER A 191 -11.20 -6.63 -30.32
C SER A 191 -10.56 -7.42 -31.45
N ALA A 192 -9.33 -7.06 -31.85
CA ALA A 192 -8.57 -7.76 -32.88
C ALA A 192 -8.28 -9.25 -32.60
N VAL A 193 -8.24 -9.67 -31.32
CA VAL A 193 -8.08 -11.07 -30.89
C VAL A 193 -9.45 -11.75 -30.68
N PHE A 194 -10.50 -10.96 -30.42
CA PHE A 194 -11.86 -11.45 -30.28
C PHE A 194 -12.55 -11.72 -31.62
N ASP A 195 -12.31 -10.87 -32.62
CA ASP A 195 -12.88 -11.00 -33.97
C ASP A 195 -12.23 -12.17 -34.77
N GLU A 196 -11.30 -12.93 -34.16
CA GLU A 196 -10.83 -14.24 -34.65
C GLU A 196 -11.94 -15.31 -34.57
N ALA A 197 -12.14 -16.06 -35.65
CA ALA A 197 -13.35 -16.87 -35.88
C ALA A 197 -13.71 -17.89 -34.78
N ASP A 198 -12.71 -18.47 -34.10
CA ASP A 198 -12.92 -19.51 -33.08
C ASP A 198 -12.94 -18.97 -31.63
N CYS A 199 -12.64 -17.69 -31.42
CA CYS A 199 -12.46 -17.10 -30.09
C CYS A 199 -13.76 -17.13 -29.28
N ALA A 200 -14.87 -16.62 -29.84
CA ALA A 200 -16.18 -16.63 -29.20
C ALA A 200 -16.71 -18.05 -28.90
N SER A 201 -16.40 -19.05 -29.74
CA SER A 201 -16.81 -20.44 -29.48
C SER A 201 -15.95 -21.10 -28.40
N THR A 202 -14.66 -20.74 -28.31
CA THR A 202 -13.75 -21.24 -27.28
C THR A 202 -14.13 -20.70 -25.89
N ILE A 203 -14.44 -19.40 -25.79
CA ILE A 203 -14.92 -18.76 -24.56
C ILE A 203 -16.23 -19.41 -24.09
N ALA A 204 -17.24 -19.53 -24.97
CA ALA A 204 -18.53 -20.10 -24.62
C ALA A 204 -18.44 -21.56 -24.13
N ARG A 205 -17.67 -22.41 -24.84
CA ARG A 205 -17.45 -23.81 -24.45
C ARG A 205 -16.70 -23.93 -23.13
N THR A 206 -15.72 -23.06 -22.88
CA THR A 206 -14.95 -23.08 -21.63
C THR A 206 -15.84 -22.77 -20.43
N ILE A 207 -16.65 -21.72 -20.51
CA ILE A 207 -17.58 -21.31 -19.45
C ILE A 207 -18.67 -22.38 -19.24
N ALA A 208 -19.22 -22.96 -20.31
CA ALA A 208 -20.19 -24.05 -20.20
C ALA A 208 -19.58 -25.32 -19.57
N THR A 209 -18.31 -25.66 -19.87
CA THR A 209 -17.64 -26.84 -19.32
C THR A 209 -17.42 -26.72 -17.80
N MET A 210 -17.14 -25.51 -17.29
CA MET A 210 -16.93 -25.27 -15.84
C MET A 210 -18.15 -25.70 -14.99
N LEU A 211 -19.38 -25.61 -15.53
CA LEU A 211 -20.60 -26.05 -14.84
C LEU A 211 -20.62 -27.54 -14.49
N THR A 212 -19.92 -28.41 -15.23
CA THR A 212 -19.89 -29.85 -14.97
C THR A 212 -19.02 -30.28 -13.78
N ILE A 213 -18.40 -29.33 -13.07
CA ILE A 213 -17.55 -29.59 -11.90
C ILE A 213 -18.11 -28.86 -10.66
N SER A 214 -19.24 -29.36 -10.14
CA SER A 214 -19.91 -28.80 -8.97
C SER A 214 -19.33 -29.29 -7.63
N ARG A 215 -19.39 -28.42 -6.61
CA ARG A 215 -19.20 -28.79 -5.20
C ARG A 215 -20.51 -29.33 -4.63
N ALA A 216 -20.47 -30.43 -3.88
CA ALA A 216 -21.68 -31.06 -3.32
C ALA A 216 -21.63 -31.16 -1.79
N THR A 217 -22.74 -30.78 -1.15
CA THR A 217 -23.03 -30.87 0.29
C THR A 217 -24.47 -31.41 0.52
N ASP A 218 -24.82 -32.06 1.64
CA ASP A 218 -23.93 -32.57 2.71
C ASP A 218 -24.16 -34.05 3.07
N ASP A 219 -25.32 -34.65 2.77
CA ASP A 219 -25.44 -36.13 2.78
C ASP A 219 -24.84 -36.73 1.48
N SER A 220 -24.99 -35.99 0.37
CA SER A 220 -24.21 -36.16 -0.86
C SER A 220 -22.71 -36.06 -0.63
N HIS A 221 -22.25 -35.35 0.41
CA HIS A 221 -20.82 -35.20 0.76
C HIS A 221 -20.29 -36.41 1.53
N VAL A 222 -21.11 -37.07 2.36
CA VAL A 222 -20.79 -38.38 2.95
C VAL A 222 -20.80 -39.45 1.86
N LEU A 223 -21.83 -39.49 1.02
CA LEU A 223 -21.89 -40.39 -0.15
C LEU A 223 -20.75 -40.15 -1.13
N TYR A 224 -20.35 -38.90 -1.39
CA TYR A 224 -19.18 -38.54 -2.22
C TYR A 224 -17.86 -38.93 -1.56
N LYS A 225 -17.67 -38.73 -0.25
CA LYS A 225 -16.49 -39.23 0.47
C LYS A 225 -16.41 -40.75 0.37
N LYS A 226 -17.53 -41.46 0.58
CA LYS A 226 -17.66 -42.92 0.41
C LYS A 226 -17.40 -43.36 -1.03
N ALA A 227 -18.01 -42.72 -2.02
CA ALA A 227 -17.87 -43.05 -3.44
C ALA A 227 -16.47 -42.73 -3.96
N THR A 228 -15.84 -41.64 -3.50
CA THR A 228 -14.41 -41.36 -3.76
C THR A 228 -13.53 -42.44 -3.16
N CYS A 229 -13.74 -42.80 -1.89
CA CYS A 229 -12.98 -43.85 -1.21
C CYS A 229 -13.17 -45.22 -1.88
N PHE A 230 -14.40 -45.52 -2.29
CA PHE A 230 -14.77 -46.71 -3.05
C PHE A 230 -14.12 -46.72 -4.43
N LEU A 231 -14.17 -45.63 -5.19
CA LEU A 231 -13.53 -45.48 -6.50
C LEU A 231 -12.01 -45.67 -6.39
N MET A 232 -11.36 -45.02 -5.42
CA MET A 232 -9.94 -45.23 -5.13
C MET A 232 -9.64 -46.70 -4.78
N SER A 233 -10.48 -47.33 -3.96
CA SER A 233 -10.35 -48.77 -3.62
C SER A 233 -10.62 -49.69 -4.81
N HIS A 234 -11.47 -49.29 -5.75
CA HIS A 234 -11.80 -50.06 -6.95
C HIS A 234 -10.70 -49.95 -8.00
N ILE A 235 -10.09 -48.76 -8.14
CA ILE A 235 -8.87 -48.58 -8.93
C ILE A 235 -7.74 -49.42 -8.33
N LEU A 236 -7.57 -49.43 -7.00
CA LEU A 236 -6.58 -50.29 -6.33
C LEU A 236 -6.87 -51.79 -6.53
N ASP A 237 -8.12 -52.23 -6.36
CA ASP A 237 -8.56 -53.62 -6.60
C ASP A 237 -8.37 -54.06 -8.06
N LYS A 238 -8.49 -53.13 -9.03
CA LYS A 238 -8.16 -53.36 -10.44
C LYS A 238 -6.66 -53.42 -10.69
N VAL A 239 -5.90 -52.48 -10.13
CA VAL A 239 -4.43 -52.40 -10.21
C VAL A 239 -3.77 -53.67 -9.66
N LEU A 240 -4.25 -54.19 -8.53
CA LEU A 240 -3.80 -55.45 -7.93
C LEU A 240 -4.18 -56.72 -8.73
N LYS A 241 -4.89 -56.56 -9.86
CA LYS A 241 -5.36 -57.65 -10.74
C LYS A 241 -4.99 -57.42 -12.21
N LEU A 242 -4.06 -56.48 -12.48
CA LEU A 242 -3.38 -56.38 -13.76
C LEU A 242 -2.14 -57.28 -13.73
N ASP A 243 -1.83 -57.97 -14.82
CA ASP A 243 -0.56 -58.71 -14.98
C ASP A 243 0.66 -57.77 -15.11
N THR A 244 0.44 -56.45 -15.16
CA THR A 244 1.50 -55.44 -15.17
C THR A 244 1.97 -55.12 -13.75
N ILE A 245 3.26 -55.32 -13.47
CA ILE A 245 3.86 -54.99 -12.17
C ILE A 245 3.71 -53.48 -11.91
N ILE A 246 2.90 -53.13 -10.92
CA ILE A 246 2.78 -51.76 -10.39
C ILE A 246 3.73 -51.63 -9.20
N ASP A 247 4.40 -50.48 -9.12
CA ASP A 247 5.39 -50.13 -8.10
C ASP A 247 4.86 -50.24 -6.65
N SER A 248 5.74 -50.59 -5.71
CA SER A 248 5.41 -50.81 -4.29
C SER A 248 5.10 -49.52 -3.54
N ASP A 249 5.82 -48.42 -3.80
CA ASP A 249 5.54 -47.14 -3.15
C ASP A 249 4.26 -46.54 -3.70
N LEU A 250 3.98 -46.68 -5.01
CA LEU A 250 2.70 -46.29 -5.59
C LEU A 250 1.53 -47.06 -4.96
N LEU A 251 1.66 -48.38 -4.78
CA LEU A 251 0.67 -49.19 -4.06
C LEU A 251 0.51 -48.75 -2.59
N TYR A 252 1.60 -48.50 -1.88
CA TYR A 252 1.59 -48.03 -0.49
C TYR A 252 0.93 -46.65 -0.37
N ILE A 253 1.28 -45.70 -1.24
CA ILE A 253 0.71 -44.35 -1.30
C ILE A 253 -0.79 -44.41 -1.63
N MET A 254 -1.21 -45.27 -2.56
CA MET A 254 -2.64 -45.51 -2.83
C MET A 254 -3.35 -46.05 -1.59
N ASN A 255 -2.78 -47.07 -0.93
CA ASN A 255 -3.36 -47.70 0.25
C ASN A 255 -3.49 -46.72 1.43
N VAL A 256 -2.42 -45.99 1.75
CA VAL A 256 -2.39 -44.96 2.82
C VAL A 256 -3.32 -43.80 2.52
N LYS A 257 -3.47 -43.36 1.26
CA LYS A 257 -4.46 -42.33 0.90
C LYS A 257 -5.90 -42.82 1.10
N ILE A 258 -6.20 -44.09 0.78
CA ILE A 258 -7.51 -44.71 1.05
C ILE A 258 -7.74 -44.82 2.56
N ASP A 259 -6.80 -45.40 3.32
CA ASP A 259 -7.00 -45.66 4.75
C ASP A 259 -7.02 -44.36 5.58
N ARG A 260 -6.26 -43.31 5.20
CA ARG A 260 -6.44 -41.95 5.76
C ARG A 260 -7.81 -41.35 5.44
N ARG A 261 -8.38 -41.60 4.25
CA ARG A 261 -9.73 -41.09 3.89
C ARG A 261 -10.84 -41.91 4.58
N ARG A 262 -10.62 -43.21 4.81
CA ARG A 262 -11.44 -44.11 5.63
C ARG A 262 -11.43 -43.73 7.11
N GLN A 263 -10.28 -43.39 7.70
CA GLN A 263 -10.20 -42.81 9.05
C GLN A 263 -10.92 -41.46 9.15
N LYS A 264 -10.83 -40.61 8.12
CA LYS A 264 -11.61 -39.36 8.06
C LYS A 264 -13.11 -39.58 7.99
N LEU A 265 -13.59 -40.66 7.36
CA LEU A 265 -15.00 -41.09 7.39
C LEU A 265 -15.43 -41.60 8.78
N LEU A 266 -14.63 -42.47 9.40
CA LEU A 266 -14.91 -43.01 10.74
C LEU A 266 -15.04 -41.91 11.81
N LYS A 267 -14.30 -40.80 11.67
CA LYS A 267 -14.39 -39.62 12.55
C LYS A 267 -15.73 -38.85 12.46
N ILE A 268 -16.57 -39.12 11.46
CA ILE A 268 -17.90 -38.49 11.28
C ILE A 268 -19.04 -39.43 11.73
N GLY A 269 -18.73 -40.46 12.52
CA GLY A 269 -19.72 -41.37 13.13
C GLY A 269 -20.14 -42.57 12.28
N GLU A 270 -19.83 -42.59 10.98
CA GLU A 270 -20.15 -43.73 10.12
C GLU A 270 -19.24 -44.95 10.38
N ALA A 271 -19.81 -46.00 10.98
CA ALA A 271 -19.19 -47.31 10.99
C ALA A 271 -19.34 -47.98 9.61
N LEU A 272 -18.23 -48.17 8.90
CA LEU A 272 -18.13 -48.83 7.58
C LEU A 272 -18.39 -50.35 7.63
N ARG A 273 -19.61 -50.72 8.06
CA ARG A 273 -20.15 -52.09 8.14
C ARG A 273 -21.08 -52.43 6.96
N ASP A 274 -21.21 -51.51 6.00
CA ASP A 274 -21.95 -51.71 4.75
C ASP A 274 -21.10 -52.51 3.72
N PRO A 275 -21.72 -53.06 2.66
CA PRO A 275 -20.99 -53.80 1.62
C PRO A 275 -19.91 -52.98 0.90
N VAL A 276 -20.06 -51.65 0.88
CA VAL A 276 -19.09 -50.69 0.35
C VAL A 276 -17.85 -50.63 1.26
N GLY A 277 -18.03 -50.46 2.56
CA GLY A 277 -16.97 -50.49 3.57
C GLY A 277 -16.25 -51.83 3.64
N LEU A 278 -16.97 -52.94 3.45
CA LEU A 278 -16.38 -54.28 3.35
C LEU A 278 -15.51 -54.42 2.09
N ARG A 279 -15.94 -53.91 0.93
CA ARG A 279 -15.13 -53.88 -0.30
C ARG A 279 -13.89 -53.00 -0.16
N ILE A 280 -14.02 -51.79 0.39
CA ILE A 280 -12.88 -50.90 0.66
C ILE A 280 -11.87 -51.60 1.57
N SER A 281 -12.34 -52.20 2.68
CA SER A 281 -11.48 -52.91 3.64
C SER A 281 -10.88 -54.19 3.06
N THR A 282 -11.53 -54.81 2.07
CA THR A 282 -10.96 -55.97 1.35
C THR A 282 -9.85 -55.51 0.41
N ALA A 283 -10.04 -54.44 -0.36
CA ALA A 283 -9.03 -53.90 -1.26
C ALA A 283 -7.79 -53.37 -0.49
N THR A 284 -7.97 -52.66 0.63
CA THR A 284 -6.83 -52.21 1.45
C THR A 284 -6.14 -53.36 2.19
N ARG A 285 -6.90 -54.39 2.63
CA ARG A 285 -6.30 -55.61 3.17
C ARG A 285 -5.50 -56.36 2.11
N THR A 286 -6.04 -56.60 0.92
CA THR A 286 -5.32 -57.32 -0.14
C THR A 286 -4.15 -56.51 -0.71
N CYS A 287 -4.19 -55.18 -0.66
CA CYS A 287 -3.01 -54.36 -0.88
C CYS A 287 -1.95 -54.56 0.23
N ASN A 288 -2.34 -54.56 1.51
CA ASN A 288 -1.43 -54.86 2.62
C ASN A 288 -0.89 -56.30 2.59
N GLU A 289 -1.69 -57.29 2.15
CA GLU A 289 -1.26 -58.67 1.95
C GLU A 289 -0.25 -58.74 0.81
N ALA A 290 -0.51 -58.09 -0.34
CA ALA A 290 0.43 -58.04 -1.46
C ALA A 290 1.73 -57.28 -1.11
N LEU A 291 1.64 -56.14 -0.41
CA LEU A 291 2.79 -55.39 0.09
C LEU A 291 3.55 -56.17 1.17
N SER A 292 2.86 -56.89 2.07
CA SER A 292 3.50 -57.73 3.09
C SER A 292 4.15 -58.97 2.52
N VAL A 293 3.62 -59.55 1.43
CA VAL A 293 4.27 -60.63 0.66
C VAL A 293 5.51 -60.08 -0.03
N ARG A 294 5.38 -58.99 -0.83
CA ARG A 294 6.54 -58.31 -1.43
C ARG A 294 7.61 -57.96 -0.40
N TRP A 295 7.22 -57.42 0.75
CA TRP A 295 8.14 -57.09 1.84
C TRP A 295 8.75 -58.32 2.48
N SER A 296 7.98 -59.40 2.67
CA SER A 296 8.52 -60.68 3.17
C SER A 296 9.46 -61.35 2.16
N ASP A 297 9.28 -61.12 0.86
CA ASP A 297 10.13 -61.65 -0.19
C ASP A 297 11.42 -60.80 -0.30
N ILE A 298 11.30 -59.46 -0.29
CA ILE A 298 12.43 -58.53 -0.09
C ILE A 298 13.23 -58.93 1.16
N GLN A 299 12.59 -59.20 2.30
CA GLN A 299 13.26 -59.62 3.54
C GLN A 299 13.93 -61.01 3.47
N LYS A 300 13.58 -61.87 2.51
CA LYS A 300 14.27 -63.16 2.26
C LYS A 300 15.44 -62.99 1.31
N ASP A 301 15.28 -62.15 0.29
CA ASP A 301 16.34 -61.78 -0.64
C ASP A 301 17.42 -60.93 0.08
N ASP A 302 17.02 -60.17 1.10
CA ASP A 302 17.86 -59.25 1.87
C ASP A 302 18.47 -59.85 3.15
N VAL A 303 18.70 -61.18 3.19
CA VAL A 303 19.39 -61.86 4.31
C VAL A 303 20.90 -61.60 4.23
N ARG A 304 21.32 -60.42 4.68
CA ARG A 304 22.73 -59.98 4.63
C ARG A 304 23.53 -60.43 5.86
N PRO A 305 24.71 -61.05 5.71
CA PRO A 305 25.59 -61.37 6.83
C PRO A 305 26.26 -60.09 7.36
N THR A 306 26.14 -59.81 8.65
CA THR A 306 26.78 -58.66 9.32
C THR A 306 28.08 -59.07 10.04
N PRO A 307 29.27 -58.63 9.59
CA PRO A 307 30.57 -59.06 10.13
C PRO A 307 30.96 -58.31 11.42
N LEU A 308 30.10 -58.41 12.46
CA LEU A 308 30.28 -57.69 13.73
C LEU A 308 31.57 -58.04 14.50
N SER A 309 32.28 -59.10 14.10
CA SER A 309 33.58 -59.49 14.67
C SER A 309 34.70 -58.47 14.46
N GLU A 310 34.64 -57.67 13.39
CA GLU A 310 35.71 -56.72 13.04
C GLU A 310 35.77 -55.52 13.99
N LEU A 311 34.63 -55.18 14.61
CA LEU A 311 34.49 -54.12 15.61
C LEU A 311 35.43 -54.31 16.82
N ALA A 312 35.79 -55.55 17.15
CA ALA A 312 36.68 -55.88 18.26
C ALA A 312 38.15 -55.47 18.03
N SER A 313 38.51 -55.02 16.83
CA SER A 313 39.86 -54.58 16.45
C SER A 313 40.04 -53.05 16.38
N LEU A 314 38.95 -52.29 16.51
CA LEU A 314 38.90 -50.84 16.26
C LEU A 314 39.28 -50.02 17.50
N ASN A 315 39.82 -48.81 17.28
CA ASN A 315 40.21 -47.88 18.35
C ASN A 315 39.43 -46.57 18.23
N PHE A 316 38.24 -46.56 18.82
CA PHE A 316 37.28 -45.46 18.79
C PHE A 316 37.85 -44.15 19.39
N GLU A 317 38.68 -44.22 20.43
CA GLU A 317 39.32 -43.04 21.02
C GLU A 317 40.27 -42.37 20.01
N ARG A 318 41.19 -43.14 19.43
CA ARG A 318 42.15 -42.64 18.43
C ARG A 318 41.46 -42.12 17.19
N ASP A 319 40.44 -42.81 16.70
CA ASP A 319 39.76 -42.48 15.45
C ASP A 319 38.75 -41.32 15.59
N SER A 320 38.55 -40.81 16.82
CA SER A 320 37.91 -39.52 17.10
C SER A 320 38.86 -38.31 17.05
N LEU A 321 40.17 -38.52 16.88
CA LEU A 321 41.18 -37.46 16.81
C LEU A 321 41.54 -37.14 15.35
N VAL A 322 41.39 -35.87 14.98
CA VAL A 322 41.31 -35.42 13.59
C VAL A 322 42.26 -34.25 13.32
N ARG A 323 42.86 -34.18 12.13
CA ARG A 323 43.62 -33.00 11.71
C ARG A 323 42.77 -32.13 10.81
N LEU A 324 42.68 -30.84 11.13
CA LEU A 324 41.90 -29.85 10.38
C LEU A 324 42.83 -28.72 9.90
N PRO A 325 43.76 -28.99 8.96
CA PRO A 325 44.79 -28.04 8.56
C PRO A 325 44.21 -26.74 7.99
N ASP A 326 43.02 -26.79 7.36
CA ASP A 326 42.32 -25.60 6.89
C ASP A 326 41.70 -24.76 8.02
N LEU A 327 41.24 -25.39 9.11
CA LEU A 327 40.79 -24.70 10.33
C LEU A 327 41.99 -24.07 11.05
N ASP A 328 43.09 -24.81 11.21
CA ASP A 328 44.32 -24.31 11.83
C ASP A 328 44.94 -23.16 11.00
N GLY A 329 44.95 -23.29 9.67
CA GLY A 329 45.35 -22.23 8.75
C GLY A 329 44.39 -21.04 8.71
N HIS A 330 43.09 -21.25 8.98
CA HIS A 330 42.13 -20.16 9.17
C HIS A 330 42.40 -19.41 10.48
N ILE A 331 42.53 -20.12 11.60
CA ILE A 331 42.85 -19.55 12.92
C ILE A 331 44.21 -18.82 12.90
N GLN A 332 45.20 -19.30 12.14
CA GLN A 332 46.47 -18.60 11.97
C GLN A 332 46.31 -17.27 11.19
N LYS A 333 45.49 -17.23 10.14
CA LYS A 333 45.15 -15.97 9.44
C LYS A 333 44.39 -15.01 10.37
N LEU A 334 43.44 -15.53 11.13
CA LEU A 334 42.63 -14.80 12.11
C LEU A 334 43.52 -14.10 13.14
N ARG A 335 44.44 -14.84 13.78
CA ARG A 335 45.46 -14.31 14.71
C ARG A 335 46.42 -13.30 14.05
N ALA A 336 46.62 -13.37 12.73
CA ALA A 336 47.48 -12.43 11.99
C ALA A 336 46.78 -11.12 11.58
N ARG A 337 45.44 -11.06 11.50
CA ARG A 337 44.72 -9.82 11.14
C ARG A 337 44.85 -8.72 12.21
N CYS A 338 45.10 -9.09 13.47
CA CYS A 338 45.23 -8.17 14.61
C CYS A 338 46.45 -7.21 14.55
N LEU A 339 47.16 -7.14 13.42
CA LEU A 339 48.41 -6.37 13.23
C LEU A 339 48.37 -5.37 12.06
N SER A 340 47.23 -5.20 11.38
CA SER A 340 47.07 -4.22 10.30
C SER A 340 45.87 -3.30 10.56
N ALA A 341 46.16 -2.03 10.88
CA ALA A 341 45.20 -0.94 10.95
C ALA A 341 45.38 0.02 9.75
N ASP A 342 44.50 1.02 9.70
CA ASP A 342 44.63 2.28 8.95
C ASP A 342 44.60 2.23 7.40
N VAL A 343 43.38 2.29 6.87
CA VAL A 343 43.08 3.12 5.69
C VAL A 343 41.88 4.02 6.04
N GLU A 344 42.13 5.27 6.42
CA GLU A 344 41.06 6.25 6.57
C GLU A 344 40.52 6.70 5.20
N ALA A 345 39.21 6.56 5.00
CA ALA A 345 38.54 7.06 3.81
C ALA A 345 38.39 8.60 3.88
N VAL A 346 39.18 9.32 3.08
CA VAL A 346 39.14 10.79 3.00
C VAL A 346 37.81 11.26 2.41
N PHE A 347 37.15 12.20 3.09
CA PHE A 347 35.82 12.71 2.74
C PHE A 347 35.87 13.82 1.68
N GLU A 348 35.24 13.61 0.52
CA GLU A 348 35.10 14.61 -0.55
C GLU A 348 33.79 15.44 -0.51
N GLY A 349 33.00 15.34 0.56
CA GLY A 349 31.62 15.86 0.59
C GLY A 349 31.46 17.39 0.48
N ASP A 350 32.53 18.17 0.61
CA ASP A 350 32.51 19.65 0.56
C ASP A 350 32.43 20.22 -0.87
N LYS A 351 32.47 19.37 -1.91
CA LYS A 351 32.58 19.79 -3.33
C LYS A 351 31.26 19.90 -4.11
N ALA A 352 30.12 19.39 -3.62
CA ALA A 352 29.00 19.03 -4.51
C ALA A 352 27.56 19.25 -3.96
N ARG A 353 27.32 20.20 -3.05
CA ARG A 353 25.95 20.61 -2.68
C ARG A 353 25.83 22.14 -2.61
N PRO A 354 24.76 22.74 -3.17
CA PRO A 354 24.45 24.15 -2.92
C PRO A 354 24.28 24.40 -1.41
N GLY A 355 24.87 25.50 -0.92
CA GLY A 355 24.54 26.00 0.40
C GLY A 355 23.12 26.60 0.38
N LEU A 356 22.37 26.45 1.48
CA LEU A 356 21.08 27.13 1.64
C LEU A 356 21.27 28.64 1.42
N LEU A 357 20.65 29.17 0.36
CA LEU A 357 20.77 30.58 -0.01
C LEU A 357 20.17 31.44 1.12
N LYS A 358 21.01 32.28 1.75
CA LYS A 358 20.61 33.14 2.87
C LYS A 358 20.35 34.56 2.41
N CYS A 359 19.14 35.05 2.63
CA CYS A 359 18.81 36.45 2.45
C CYS A 359 19.57 37.35 3.44
N GLN A 360 20.00 38.53 2.99
CA GLN A 360 20.35 39.63 3.90
C GLN A 360 19.06 40.30 4.42
N ARG A 361 19.08 40.84 5.64
CA ARG A 361 17.85 41.28 6.31
C ARG A 361 17.24 42.53 5.65
N GLY A 362 16.18 42.33 4.88
CA GLY A 362 15.40 43.37 4.22
C GLY A 362 15.47 43.34 2.69
N ASP A 363 16.36 42.54 2.10
CA ASP A 363 16.33 42.20 0.66
C ASP A 363 15.33 41.07 0.38
N ILE A 364 15.05 40.76 -0.89
CA ILE A 364 14.15 39.66 -1.27
C ILE A 364 14.81 38.30 -1.01
N ALA A 365 14.10 37.40 -0.34
CA ALA A 365 14.54 36.03 -0.12
C ALA A 365 14.75 35.26 -1.45
N PRO A 366 15.95 34.68 -1.67
CA PRO A 366 16.29 34.05 -2.95
C PRO A 366 15.56 32.73 -3.17
N LEU A 367 15.12 32.50 -4.42
CA LEU A 367 14.52 31.26 -4.89
C LEU A 367 15.51 30.52 -5.81
N PRO A 368 15.63 29.18 -5.72
CA PRO A 368 16.53 28.40 -6.58
C PRO A 368 15.95 28.21 -7.98
N ASP A 369 16.80 28.14 -9.01
CA ASP A 369 16.36 27.96 -10.41
C ASP A 369 15.67 26.60 -10.69
N ARG A 370 15.82 25.63 -9.77
CA ARG A 370 15.27 24.27 -9.86
C ARG A 370 14.94 23.74 -8.46
N LEU A 371 14.05 22.75 -8.39
CA LEU A 371 13.84 21.98 -7.17
C LEU A 371 15.07 21.09 -6.89
N ASP A 372 15.58 21.18 -5.67
CA ASP A 372 16.66 20.36 -5.12
C ASP A 372 16.31 19.90 -3.69
N ALA A 373 17.27 19.32 -2.96
CA ALA A 373 17.08 18.86 -1.58
C ALA A 373 16.79 19.99 -0.56
N LEU A 374 17.04 21.26 -0.92
CA LEU A 374 16.81 22.44 -0.07
C LEU A 374 15.58 23.26 -0.51
N ALA A 375 14.91 22.91 -1.61
CA ALA A 375 13.77 23.64 -2.15
C ALA A 375 12.67 23.91 -1.11
N ALA A 376 12.40 22.95 -0.20
CA ALA A 376 11.46 23.11 0.91
C ALA A 376 11.84 24.29 1.83
N ALA A 377 13.14 24.40 2.16
CA ALA A 377 13.67 25.44 3.03
C ALA A 377 13.74 26.80 2.33
N SER A 378 14.07 26.83 1.04
CA SER A 378 14.10 28.04 0.21
C SER A 378 12.70 28.61 -0.04
N LEU A 379 11.73 27.76 -0.40
CA LEU A 379 10.33 28.16 -0.55
C LEU A 379 9.78 28.74 0.76
N GLN A 380 10.04 28.07 1.89
CA GLN A 380 9.62 28.59 3.19
C GLN A 380 10.34 29.87 3.61
N GLN A 381 11.63 30.05 3.26
CA GLN A 381 12.34 31.31 3.50
C GLN A 381 11.67 32.46 2.74
N PHE A 382 11.20 32.20 1.51
CA PHE A 382 10.42 33.15 0.72
C PHE A 382 9.02 33.39 1.30
N GLU A 383 8.24 32.35 1.62
CA GLU A 383 6.93 32.46 2.28
C GLU A 383 7.02 33.29 3.58
N GLY A 384 8.03 33.00 4.41
CA GLY A 384 8.31 33.68 5.67
C GLY A 384 8.98 35.05 5.55
N TRP A 385 9.41 35.45 4.35
CA TRP A 385 9.79 36.82 4.00
C TRP A 385 8.56 37.61 3.55
N VAL A 386 7.75 37.05 2.65
CA VAL A 386 6.48 37.63 2.18
C VAL A 386 5.58 38.00 3.37
N ALA A 387 5.48 37.12 4.36
CA ALA A 387 4.64 37.33 5.54
C ALA A 387 5.16 38.35 6.58
N ARG A 388 6.39 38.88 6.45
CA ARG A 388 7.03 39.71 7.50
C ARG A 388 7.73 40.98 7.00
N GLU A 389 8.31 40.94 5.81
CA GLU A 389 9.20 42.00 5.31
C GLU A 389 8.69 42.63 3.98
N LEU A 390 7.67 42.04 3.31
CA LEU A 390 7.17 42.52 2.01
C LEU A 390 6.73 43.99 2.03
N ASP A 391 5.84 44.37 2.96
CA ASP A 391 5.34 45.75 3.06
C ASP A 391 6.49 46.73 3.36
N THR A 392 7.41 46.31 4.25
CA THR A 392 8.62 47.05 4.64
C THR A 392 9.60 47.25 3.47
N TRP A 393 9.74 46.24 2.61
CA TRP A 393 10.57 46.29 1.40
C TRP A 393 9.93 47.12 0.29
N ALA A 394 8.62 46.95 0.06
CA ALA A 394 7.86 47.69 -0.92
C ALA A 394 7.86 49.19 -0.61
N ALA A 395 7.68 49.57 0.65
CA ALA A 395 7.74 50.97 1.11
C ALA A 395 9.13 51.63 0.97
N ARG A 396 10.19 50.86 0.74
CA ARG A 396 11.58 51.34 0.52
C ARG A 396 12.00 51.33 -0.94
N THR A 397 11.20 50.75 -1.83
CA THR A 397 11.53 50.51 -3.24
C THR A 397 10.66 51.39 -4.14
N LYS A 398 11.16 51.83 -5.31
CA LYS A 398 10.36 52.66 -6.23
C LYS A 398 9.16 51.85 -6.75
N PRO A 399 7.92 52.40 -6.78
CA PRO A 399 6.73 51.66 -7.19
C PRO A 399 6.87 50.94 -8.55
N ASP A 400 7.42 51.64 -9.55
CA ASP A 400 7.65 51.13 -10.91
C ASP A 400 8.53 49.86 -10.93
N ILE A 401 9.45 49.75 -9.96
CA ILE A 401 10.41 48.64 -9.80
C ILE A 401 9.80 47.52 -8.94
N VAL A 402 8.98 47.87 -7.94
CA VAL A 402 8.26 46.90 -7.10
C VAL A 402 7.44 45.95 -7.96
N CYS A 403 6.61 46.46 -8.87
CA CYS A 403 5.75 45.64 -9.72
C CYS A 403 6.55 44.72 -10.66
N GLU A 404 7.63 45.22 -11.27
CA GLU A 404 8.45 44.44 -12.21
C GLU A 404 9.16 43.27 -11.50
N ILE A 405 9.81 43.56 -10.37
CA ILE A 405 10.51 42.54 -9.58
C ILE A 405 9.52 41.54 -8.97
N MET A 406 8.38 42.02 -8.44
CA MET A 406 7.37 41.14 -7.84
C MET A 406 6.75 40.20 -8.89
N CYS A 407 6.41 40.70 -10.09
CA CYS A 407 5.92 39.86 -11.18
C CYS A 407 6.94 38.76 -11.55
N ARG A 408 8.24 39.09 -11.61
CA ARG A 408 9.32 38.14 -11.90
C ARG A 408 9.47 37.08 -10.80
N VAL A 409 9.52 37.50 -9.55
CA VAL A 409 9.73 36.62 -8.38
C VAL A 409 8.50 35.75 -8.11
N MET A 410 7.28 36.27 -8.27
CA MET A 410 6.04 35.49 -8.18
C MET A 410 5.94 34.42 -9.29
N LYS A 411 6.42 34.70 -10.51
CA LYS A 411 6.51 33.69 -11.58
C LYS A 411 7.46 32.55 -11.20
N SER A 412 8.66 32.85 -10.71
CA SER A 412 9.60 31.83 -10.22
C SER A 412 9.04 31.04 -9.03
N TYR A 413 8.43 31.72 -8.05
CA TYR A 413 7.78 31.09 -6.91
C TYR A 413 6.67 30.15 -7.37
N HIS A 414 5.77 30.58 -8.27
CA HIS A 414 4.67 29.75 -8.74
C HIS A 414 5.15 28.49 -9.47
N VAL A 415 6.19 28.57 -10.30
CA VAL A 415 6.77 27.39 -10.98
C VAL A 415 7.34 26.38 -9.98
N LEU A 416 8.07 26.84 -8.97
CA LEU A 416 8.64 25.96 -7.93
C LEU A 416 7.57 25.39 -6.99
N ALA A 417 6.66 26.26 -6.51
CA ALA A 417 5.63 25.90 -5.54
C ALA A 417 4.57 24.97 -6.15
N SER A 418 4.14 25.18 -7.40
CA SER A 418 3.19 24.27 -8.07
C SER A 418 3.76 22.86 -8.27
N GLN A 419 5.07 22.74 -8.54
CA GLN A 419 5.75 21.45 -8.65
C GLN A 419 6.00 20.81 -7.27
N PHE A 420 6.38 21.60 -6.26
CA PHE A 420 6.73 21.11 -4.93
C PHE A 420 5.52 20.78 -4.04
N TYR A 421 4.38 21.45 -4.28
CA TYR A 421 3.14 21.27 -3.52
C TYR A 421 2.04 20.51 -4.28
N ASP A 422 2.35 19.89 -5.43
CA ASP A 422 1.38 19.03 -6.12
C ASP A 422 0.91 17.88 -5.23
N GLY A 423 -0.34 17.47 -5.41
CA GLY A 423 -1.01 16.47 -4.57
C GLY A 423 -1.30 16.87 -3.12
N ASN A 424 -0.72 17.95 -2.57
CA ASN A 424 -0.95 18.38 -1.19
C ASN A 424 -2.24 19.23 -1.07
N PRO A 425 -3.29 18.75 -0.38
CA PRO A 425 -4.55 19.50 -0.23
C PRO A 425 -4.40 20.80 0.58
N GLU A 426 -3.44 20.89 1.51
CA GLU A 426 -3.24 22.04 2.39
C GLU A 426 -2.46 23.18 1.73
N ALA A 427 -1.53 22.86 0.83
CA ALA A 427 -0.61 23.84 0.26
C ALA A 427 -1.12 24.55 -1.01
N ARG A 428 -2.25 24.10 -1.59
CA ARG A 428 -2.92 24.76 -2.74
C ARG A 428 -3.66 26.07 -2.36
N TYR A 429 -3.14 26.80 -1.38
CA TYR A 429 -3.65 28.10 -0.95
C TYR A 429 -3.55 29.14 -2.07
N PHE A 430 -2.48 29.13 -2.85
CA PHE A 430 -2.33 30.04 -4.00
C PHE A 430 -3.34 29.76 -5.11
N ASP A 431 -3.46 28.50 -5.55
CA ASP A 431 -4.40 28.07 -6.61
C ASP A 431 -5.88 28.34 -6.28
N LYS A 432 -6.26 28.18 -5.01
CA LYS A 432 -7.66 28.20 -4.55
C LYS A 432 -8.08 29.50 -3.86
N SER A 433 -7.14 30.39 -3.52
CA SER A 433 -7.47 31.69 -2.97
C SER A 433 -7.83 32.63 -4.11
N GLU A 434 -9.13 32.86 -4.29
CA GLU A 434 -9.67 33.85 -5.23
C GLU A 434 -9.00 35.23 -5.04
N CYS A 435 -8.66 35.60 -3.81
CA CYS A 435 -7.93 36.83 -3.49
C CYS A 435 -6.48 36.82 -4.04
N LEU A 436 -5.76 35.70 -3.96
CA LEU A 436 -4.40 35.60 -4.53
C LEU A 436 -4.41 35.47 -6.05
N GLN A 437 -5.43 34.83 -6.64
CA GLN A 437 -5.63 34.80 -8.08
C GLN A 437 -6.04 36.19 -8.61
N GLN A 438 -6.92 36.91 -7.91
CA GLN A 438 -7.24 38.32 -8.21
C GLN A 438 -6.03 39.23 -8.03
N LEU A 439 -5.16 39.01 -7.02
CA LEU A 439 -3.92 39.77 -6.84
C LEU A 439 -2.93 39.47 -7.97
N LEU A 440 -2.76 38.21 -8.35
CA LEU A 440 -1.91 37.81 -9.48
C LEU A 440 -2.42 38.44 -10.78
N GLN A 441 -3.72 38.32 -11.08
CA GLN A 441 -4.36 38.91 -12.24
C GLN A 441 -4.24 40.43 -12.22
N THR A 442 -4.54 41.11 -11.11
CA THR A 442 -4.37 42.57 -10.98
C THR A 442 -2.91 43.00 -11.17
N THR A 443 -1.95 42.18 -10.72
CA THR A 443 -0.52 42.46 -10.91
C THR A 443 -0.06 42.20 -12.35
N GLN A 444 -0.65 41.21 -13.02
CA GLN A 444 -0.45 40.94 -14.45
C GLN A 444 -1.10 42.04 -15.30
N ASP A 445 -2.37 42.36 -15.07
CA ASP A 445 -3.11 43.45 -15.70
C ASP A 445 -2.40 44.80 -15.49
N ALA A 446 -1.87 45.08 -14.30
CA ALA A 446 -1.10 46.31 -14.05
C ALA A 446 0.29 46.30 -14.72
N ALA A 447 0.94 45.14 -14.82
CA ALA A 447 2.21 45.01 -15.54
C ALA A 447 2.00 45.14 -17.06
N GLU A 448 1.01 44.44 -17.63
CA GLU A 448 0.61 44.55 -19.04
C GLU A 448 0.04 45.94 -19.35
N PHE A 449 -0.71 46.58 -18.45
CA PHE A 449 -1.12 47.97 -18.60
C PHE A 449 0.08 48.92 -18.55
N SER A 450 1.08 48.67 -17.71
CA SER A 450 2.33 49.47 -17.67
C SER A 450 3.19 49.25 -18.92
N GLU A 451 3.27 48.03 -19.43
CA GLU A 451 3.96 47.67 -20.67
C GLU A 451 3.24 48.26 -21.89
N GLN A 452 1.91 48.09 -21.99
CA GLN A 452 1.09 48.74 -23.01
C GLN A 452 1.03 50.27 -22.86
N ALA A 453 1.15 50.82 -21.65
CA ALA A 453 1.26 52.26 -21.42
C ALA A 453 2.63 52.77 -21.84
N LYS A 454 3.70 51.98 -21.74
CA LYS A 454 5.02 52.30 -22.29
C LYS A 454 5.13 52.07 -23.80
N GLU A 455 4.44 51.07 -24.36
CA GLU A 455 4.28 50.93 -25.81
C GLU A 455 3.41 52.06 -26.37
N ARG A 456 2.35 52.46 -25.68
CA ARG A 456 1.56 53.66 -26.03
C ARG A 456 2.40 54.91 -25.84
N GLU A 457 3.06 55.14 -24.72
CA GLU A 457 3.97 56.27 -24.54
C GLU A 457 5.07 56.30 -25.62
N LEU A 458 5.63 55.16 -26.02
CA LEU A 458 6.61 55.07 -27.11
C LEU A 458 6.00 55.30 -28.49
N ASN A 459 4.80 54.79 -28.77
CA ASN A 459 4.13 54.94 -30.06
C ASN A 459 3.43 56.30 -30.19
N GLU A 460 2.92 56.87 -29.12
CA GLU A 460 2.47 58.25 -28.97
C GLU A 460 3.66 59.20 -28.98
N THR A 461 4.82 58.88 -28.42
CA THR A 461 6.04 59.69 -28.58
C THR A 461 6.59 59.61 -30.01
N LYS A 462 6.50 58.45 -30.69
CA LYS A 462 6.82 58.34 -32.13
C LYS A 462 5.81 59.09 -33.00
N GLN A 463 4.51 58.92 -32.72
CA GLN A 463 3.45 59.60 -33.44
C GLN A 463 3.49 61.09 -33.17
N GLU A 464 3.79 61.55 -31.95
CA GLU A 464 3.96 62.97 -31.60
C GLU A 464 5.31 63.50 -32.08
N TYR A 465 6.36 62.69 -32.25
CA TYR A 465 7.57 63.12 -32.95
C TYR A 465 7.31 63.35 -34.44
N VAL A 466 6.61 62.42 -35.11
CA VAL A 466 6.18 62.57 -36.51
C VAL A 466 5.18 63.72 -36.64
N ARG A 467 4.15 63.76 -35.78
CA ARG A 467 3.09 64.77 -35.77
C ARG A 467 3.61 66.13 -35.36
N LEU A 468 4.57 66.28 -34.45
CA LEU A 468 5.24 67.56 -34.21
C LEU A 468 6.13 67.94 -35.39
N THR A 469 6.76 66.98 -36.07
CA THR A 469 7.49 67.26 -37.32
C THR A 469 6.54 67.77 -38.42
N GLU A 470 5.31 67.26 -38.48
CA GLU A 470 4.26 67.68 -39.43
C GLU A 470 3.52 68.97 -38.98
N LEU A 471 3.21 69.14 -37.70
CA LEU A 471 2.58 70.35 -37.13
C LEU A 471 3.55 71.52 -37.12
N PHE A 472 4.85 71.31 -36.86
CA PHE A 472 5.89 72.33 -37.07
C PHE A 472 5.94 72.83 -38.53
N GLN A 473 5.45 72.03 -39.48
CA GLN A 473 5.29 72.42 -40.88
C GLN A 473 3.89 72.99 -41.22
N GLN A 474 2.88 72.87 -40.33
CA GLN A 474 1.46 73.04 -40.71
C GLN A 474 0.51 73.67 -39.66
N THR A 475 0.94 74.06 -38.45
CA THR A 475 -0.01 74.63 -37.45
C THR A 475 -0.49 76.04 -37.79
N ASP A 476 -1.78 76.12 -38.12
CA ASP A 476 -2.70 77.09 -37.53
C ASP A 476 -3.91 76.31 -36.97
N CYS A 477 -4.45 76.71 -35.81
CA CYS A 477 -5.32 75.85 -34.99
C CYS A 477 -6.62 76.54 -34.55
N GLU A 478 -7.75 75.84 -34.65
CA GLU A 478 -8.90 76.03 -33.73
C GLU A 478 -9.82 74.79 -33.66
N TYR A 479 -10.50 74.60 -32.52
CA TYR A 479 -11.44 73.50 -32.25
C TYR A 479 -12.60 73.99 -31.38
N SER A 480 -13.79 73.39 -31.51
CA SER A 480 -14.85 73.52 -30.48
C SER A 480 -15.77 72.30 -30.39
N THR A 481 -16.25 72.01 -29.18
CA THR A 481 -17.19 70.92 -28.85
C THR A 481 -18.61 71.46 -28.61
N LYS A 482 -19.64 70.61 -28.72
CA LYS A 482 -21.03 71.00 -28.42
C LYS A 482 -21.86 69.91 -27.75
N ILE A 483 -22.52 70.28 -26.66
CA ILE A 483 -23.46 69.47 -25.88
C ILE A 483 -24.88 70.00 -26.14
N VAL A 484 -25.89 69.13 -26.21
CA VAL A 484 -27.31 69.51 -26.19
C VAL A 484 -28.09 68.68 -25.17
N LYS A 485 -29.11 69.28 -24.55
CA LYS A 485 -29.79 68.78 -23.34
C LYS A 485 -31.10 68.04 -23.63
N LYS A 486 -31.44 67.17 -22.67
CA LYS A 486 -32.74 66.54 -22.41
C LYS A 486 -33.89 67.55 -22.32
N SER A 487 -35.10 67.14 -22.70
CA SER A 487 -36.36 67.78 -22.27
C SER A 487 -37.39 66.72 -21.89
N MET A 488 -38.32 67.07 -20.98
CA MET A 488 -39.47 66.25 -20.60
C MET A 488 -40.75 67.04 -20.84
N LEU A 489 -41.80 66.37 -21.34
CA LEU A 489 -43.18 66.84 -21.19
C LEU A 489 -43.97 65.76 -20.45
N LYS A 490 -44.32 66.06 -19.20
CA LYS A 490 -45.12 65.22 -18.31
C LYS A 490 -46.60 65.53 -18.46
N THR A 491 -47.45 64.51 -18.33
CA THR A 491 -48.69 64.62 -17.54
C THR A 491 -49.05 63.28 -16.90
N HIS A 492 -49.75 63.17 -15.78
CA HIS A 492 -49.69 63.90 -14.50
C HIS A 492 -50.70 63.22 -13.54
N TYR A 493 -50.30 62.08 -12.94
CA TYR A 493 -50.83 61.59 -11.67
C TYR A 493 -49.61 61.00 -10.93
N GLY A 494 -49.41 61.10 -9.63
CA GLY A 494 -50.31 61.43 -8.52
C GLY A 494 -49.71 60.73 -7.29
N GLY A 495 -48.46 61.05 -6.97
CA GLY A 495 -47.58 60.18 -6.18
C GLY A 495 -47.92 60.13 -4.69
N LYS A 496 -48.03 58.92 -4.15
CA LYS A 496 -47.79 58.66 -2.71
C LYS A 496 -46.29 58.52 -2.46
N ALA A 497 -45.86 58.82 -1.24
CA ALA A 497 -44.49 58.59 -0.81
C ALA A 497 -44.26 57.10 -0.46
N LEU A 498 -43.04 56.61 -0.74
CA LEU A 498 -42.65 55.20 -0.64
C LEU A 498 -42.55 54.69 0.81
N ASP A 499 -42.44 55.59 1.79
CA ASP A 499 -42.36 55.30 3.22
C ASP A 499 -43.69 54.83 3.84
N LYS A 500 -44.81 54.96 3.12
CA LYS A 500 -46.17 54.63 3.61
C LYS A 500 -46.99 53.78 2.62
N CYS A 501 -46.32 52.96 1.82
CA CYS A 501 -46.95 52.04 0.89
C CYS A 501 -46.71 50.57 1.29
N GLU A 502 -47.59 50.02 2.13
CA GLU A 502 -47.64 48.57 2.39
C GLU A 502 -48.14 47.83 1.15
N MET A 503 -47.64 46.60 0.92
CA MET A 503 -47.86 45.83 -0.33
C MET A 503 -49.34 45.58 -0.65
N GLU A 504 -50.21 45.52 0.36
CA GLU A 504 -51.67 45.38 0.21
C GLU A 504 -52.33 46.57 -0.52
N ASN A 505 -51.67 47.73 -0.56
CA ASN A 505 -52.13 48.92 -1.31
C ASN A 505 -51.82 48.85 -2.81
N ILE A 506 -51.05 47.85 -3.26
CA ILE A 506 -50.66 47.68 -4.67
C ILE A 506 -51.56 46.63 -5.37
N CYS A 507 -52.01 45.61 -4.63
CA CYS A 507 -52.84 44.53 -5.15
C CYS A 507 -54.21 44.46 -4.45
N LEU A 508 -55.22 45.12 -5.02
CA LEU A 508 -56.61 45.01 -4.55
C LEU A 508 -57.12 43.56 -4.63
N LYS A 509 -57.94 43.16 -3.65
CA LYS A 509 -58.45 41.79 -3.45
C LYS A 509 -59.46 41.35 -4.52
N ASN A 510 -58.96 41.02 -5.71
CA ASN A 510 -59.69 40.15 -6.65
C ASN A 510 -59.77 38.73 -6.06
N GLY A 511 -60.97 38.15 -6.02
CA GLY A 511 -61.29 36.91 -5.29
C GLY A 511 -60.79 35.62 -5.92
N LEU A 512 -59.50 35.51 -6.24
CA LEU A 512 -58.84 34.30 -6.73
C LEU A 512 -57.72 33.89 -5.77
N LYS A 513 -57.83 32.71 -5.15
CA LYS A 513 -56.70 32.02 -4.52
C LYS A 513 -56.04 31.11 -5.54
N TYR A 514 -54.75 31.29 -5.77
CA TYR A 514 -53.93 30.30 -6.47
C TYR A 514 -53.31 29.36 -5.43
N GLY A 515 -53.33 28.06 -5.74
CA GLY A 515 -52.66 27.01 -4.98
C GLY A 515 -52.33 25.87 -5.92
N TYR A 516 -51.27 25.12 -5.65
CA TYR A 516 -50.93 23.95 -6.45
C TYR A 516 -51.95 22.83 -6.19
N PHE A 517 -52.56 22.35 -7.26
CA PHE A 517 -53.48 21.22 -7.23
C PHE A 517 -52.72 19.97 -7.68
N ASP A 518 -52.56 18.99 -6.80
CA ASP A 518 -52.00 17.70 -7.18
C ASP A 518 -53.07 16.84 -7.84
N ARG A 519 -52.82 16.53 -9.12
CA ARG A 519 -53.71 15.76 -9.98
C ARG A 519 -53.61 14.25 -9.78
N VAL A 520 -52.68 13.77 -8.94
CA VAL A 520 -52.53 12.35 -8.58
C VAL A 520 -53.26 12.03 -7.27
N SER A 521 -53.30 12.95 -6.31
CA SER A 521 -54.07 12.82 -5.05
C SER A 521 -55.43 13.54 -5.03
N ASP A 522 -55.80 14.22 -6.13
CA ASP A 522 -57.06 14.97 -6.31
C ASP A 522 -57.32 16.03 -5.21
N SER A 523 -56.26 16.75 -4.81
CA SER A 523 -56.30 17.68 -3.68
C SER A 523 -55.47 18.95 -3.89
N TYR A 524 -55.85 20.02 -3.17
CA TYR A 524 -55.06 21.26 -3.11
C TYR A 524 -53.98 21.17 -2.03
N VAL A 525 -52.74 21.51 -2.39
CA VAL A 525 -51.62 21.61 -1.46
C VAL A 525 -51.88 22.76 -0.48
N GLY A 526 -51.89 22.44 0.83
CA GLY A 526 -52.10 23.39 1.91
C GLY A 526 -50.86 24.23 2.25
N ASP A 527 -51.03 25.16 3.20
CA ASP A 527 -49.98 26.11 3.59
C ASP A 527 -48.69 25.42 4.08
N TYR A 528 -47.54 25.93 3.63
CA TYR A 528 -46.23 25.40 3.99
C TYR A 528 -45.89 25.67 5.47
N ILE A 529 -46.11 24.66 6.32
CA ILE A 529 -45.49 24.61 7.64
C ILE A 529 -43.98 24.37 7.45
N ILE A 530 -43.17 25.40 7.62
CA ILE A 530 -41.74 25.23 7.87
C ILE A 530 -41.61 24.50 9.21
N SER A 531 -41.32 23.21 9.13
CA SER A 531 -41.01 22.38 10.30
C SER A 531 -39.66 21.72 10.08
N ASP A 532 -38.95 21.48 11.18
CA ASP A 532 -37.61 20.91 11.15
C ASP A 532 -37.57 19.48 10.60
N LYS A 533 -38.70 18.87 10.20
CA LYS A 533 -38.72 17.57 9.53
C LYS A 533 -37.90 17.51 8.25
N LEU A 534 -37.75 18.61 7.49
CA LEU A 534 -36.86 18.61 6.33
C LEU A 534 -35.39 18.73 6.77
N VAL A 535 -35.10 19.51 7.82
CA VAL A 535 -33.75 19.62 8.39
C VAL A 535 -33.32 18.30 9.02
N LEU A 536 -34.22 17.62 9.76
CA LEU A 536 -34.05 16.30 10.38
C LEU A 536 -34.06 15.15 9.36
N GLY A 537 -34.68 15.34 8.19
CA GLY A 537 -34.66 14.40 7.07
C GLY A 537 -33.45 14.57 6.14
N CYS A 538 -32.84 15.76 6.12
CA CYS A 538 -31.62 16.05 5.37
C CYS A 538 -30.34 16.00 6.23
N THR A 539 -30.44 16.06 7.56
CA THR A 539 -29.41 15.49 8.42
C THR A 539 -29.46 13.97 8.30
N TYR A 540 -28.31 13.35 8.04
CA TYR A 540 -28.19 11.91 8.09
C TYR A 540 -28.58 11.40 9.47
N SER A 541 -29.63 10.57 9.54
CA SER A 541 -29.84 9.66 10.66
C SER A 541 -28.72 8.62 10.62
N LEU A 542 -27.58 8.96 11.22
CA LEU A 542 -26.46 8.05 11.43
C LEU A 542 -26.98 6.81 12.20
N PRO A 543 -26.48 5.60 11.89
CA PRO A 543 -26.77 4.42 12.70
C PRO A 543 -26.30 4.69 14.15
N PRO A 544 -26.96 4.09 15.16
CA PRO A 544 -26.72 4.40 16.58
C PRO A 544 -25.23 4.32 16.94
N MET A 545 -24.62 5.50 17.04
CA MET A 545 -23.17 5.78 17.00
C MET A 545 -22.29 4.71 16.31
N SER A 546 -22.26 4.74 14.98
CA SER A 546 -21.02 4.38 14.27
C SER A 546 -19.91 5.36 14.68
N GLY A 547 -19.14 4.98 15.71
CA GLY A 547 -18.10 5.85 16.29
C GLY A 547 -17.06 6.28 15.26
N VAL A 548 -16.57 7.52 15.40
CA VAL A 548 -15.48 8.05 14.58
C VAL A 548 -14.21 7.25 14.88
N ASP A 549 -13.77 6.45 13.91
CA ASP A 549 -12.58 5.61 14.06
C ASP A 549 -11.30 6.43 13.87
N LEU A 550 -10.84 7.01 14.97
CA LEU A 550 -9.62 7.81 15.03
C LEU A 550 -8.34 7.03 14.67
N LYS A 551 -8.38 5.70 14.48
CA LYS A 551 -7.23 4.94 13.93
C LYS A 551 -7.05 5.13 12.42
N LYS A 552 -8.03 5.70 11.71
CA LYS A 552 -8.05 5.76 10.24
C LYS A 552 -7.40 7.02 9.65
N PRO A 553 -6.53 6.88 8.62
CA PRO A 553 -5.93 8.02 7.92
C PRO A 553 -6.95 9.01 7.33
N GLU A 554 -8.10 8.53 6.86
CA GLU A 554 -9.19 9.37 6.33
C GLU A 554 -9.77 10.30 7.40
N THR A 555 -9.86 9.80 8.64
CA THR A 555 -10.27 10.59 9.81
C THR A 555 -9.20 11.62 10.18
N THR A 556 -7.91 11.27 10.12
CA THR A 556 -6.82 12.23 10.30
C THR A 556 -6.84 13.34 9.26
N LEU A 557 -7.00 13.00 7.97
CA LEU A 557 -7.12 13.98 6.88
C LEU A 557 -8.34 14.88 7.05
N THR A 558 -9.48 14.32 7.45
CA THR A 558 -10.71 15.09 7.70
C THR A 558 -10.53 16.06 8.86
N ILE A 559 -9.94 15.63 9.97
CA ILE A 559 -9.64 16.49 11.13
C ILE A 559 -8.64 17.60 10.74
N MET A 560 -7.55 17.25 10.05
CA MET A 560 -6.58 18.23 9.53
C MET A 560 -7.23 19.27 8.62
N GLN A 561 -8.09 18.85 7.68
CA GLN A 561 -8.81 19.75 6.81
C GLN A 561 -9.75 20.68 7.58
N CYS A 562 -10.54 20.14 8.52
CA CYS A 562 -11.49 20.93 9.31
C CYS A 562 -10.81 21.99 10.20
N ILE A 563 -9.74 21.62 10.92
CA ILE A 563 -9.09 22.56 11.86
C ILE A 563 -8.27 23.65 11.15
N ASN A 564 -7.84 23.41 9.90
CA ASN A 564 -7.08 24.39 9.11
C ASN A 564 -7.93 25.16 8.08
N GLN A 565 -9.18 24.75 7.81
CA GLN A 565 -10.08 25.46 6.91
C GLN A 565 -10.40 26.86 7.43
N CYS A 566 -9.92 27.90 6.73
CA CYS A 566 -10.11 29.29 7.16
C CYS A 566 -11.59 29.68 7.25
N GLY A 567 -12.42 29.34 6.25
CA GLY A 567 -13.82 29.76 6.22
C GLY A 567 -14.03 31.29 6.11
N PRO A 568 -15.28 31.76 6.26
CA PRO A 568 -15.60 33.18 6.15
C PRO A 568 -15.00 34.02 7.28
N PRO A 569 -14.73 35.32 7.04
CA PRO A 569 -14.39 36.25 8.11
C PRO A 569 -15.54 36.38 9.12
N SER A 570 -15.21 36.68 10.37
CA SER A 570 -16.22 37.08 11.36
C SER A 570 -16.81 38.45 11.01
N LEU A 571 -18.10 38.62 11.31
CA LEU A 571 -18.82 39.89 11.14
C LEU A 571 -18.36 40.97 12.12
N ASP A 572 -17.64 40.60 13.19
CA ASP A 572 -17.10 41.55 14.19
C ASP A 572 -15.65 41.99 13.90
N GLY A 573 -15.06 41.56 12.79
CA GLY A 573 -13.68 41.91 12.41
C GLY A 573 -12.58 41.25 13.26
N SER A 574 -12.91 40.32 14.14
CA SER A 574 -11.90 39.59 14.93
C SER A 574 -11.05 38.64 14.06
N VAL A 575 -9.84 38.31 14.55
CA VAL A 575 -8.91 37.36 13.90
C VAL A 575 -9.49 35.94 13.82
N TYR A 576 -10.44 35.61 14.70
CA TYR A 576 -11.18 34.36 14.66
C TYR A 576 -12.12 34.34 13.45
N ARG A 577 -11.82 33.47 12.48
CA ARG A 577 -12.75 33.14 11.40
C ARG A 577 -13.97 32.40 11.97
N GLN A 578 -15.07 32.36 11.22
CA GLN A 578 -16.31 31.69 11.67
C GLN A 578 -16.10 30.21 12.03
N ALA A 579 -15.22 29.51 11.32
CA ALA A 579 -14.86 28.10 11.59
C ALA A 579 -14.11 27.90 12.93
N HIS A 580 -13.49 28.94 13.47
CA HIS A 580 -12.64 28.90 14.67
C HIS A 580 -13.26 29.66 15.86
N TRP A 581 -14.46 30.20 15.72
CA TRP A 581 -15.11 31.07 16.71
C TRP A 581 -15.22 30.44 18.12
N ILE A 582 -15.39 29.13 18.21
CA ILE A 582 -15.43 28.38 19.49
C ILE A 582 -14.14 28.55 20.31
N LEU A 583 -13.00 28.80 19.68
CA LEU A 583 -11.69 28.97 20.34
C LEU A 583 -11.52 30.35 20.99
N ARG A 584 -12.47 31.27 20.77
CA ARG A 584 -12.55 32.55 21.48
C ARG A 584 -13.03 32.41 22.93
N ASP A 585 -13.76 31.34 23.24
CA ASP A 585 -14.20 31.05 24.62
C ASP A 585 -13.15 30.20 25.34
N ASP A 586 -12.56 30.78 26.38
CA ASP A 586 -11.59 30.15 27.26
C ASP A 586 -12.15 28.88 27.94
N SER A 587 -13.45 28.85 28.23
CA SER A 587 -14.15 27.70 28.79
C SER A 587 -14.12 26.50 27.83
N SER A 588 -14.40 26.77 26.54
CA SER A 588 -14.33 25.81 25.45
C SER A 588 -12.89 25.35 25.18
N VAL A 589 -11.90 26.25 25.25
CA VAL A 589 -10.47 25.91 25.12
C VAL A 589 -10.00 24.96 26.24
N ILE A 590 -10.42 25.19 27.48
CA ILE A 590 -10.15 24.29 28.62
C ILE A 590 -10.91 22.96 28.48
N TRP A 591 -12.15 22.99 28.00
CA TRP A 591 -12.95 21.79 27.75
C TRP A 591 -12.34 20.90 26.66
N ILE A 592 -11.82 21.48 25.57
CA ILE A 592 -11.09 20.75 24.52
C ILE A 592 -9.87 20.03 25.15
N LEU A 593 -9.05 20.74 25.93
CA LEU A 593 -7.86 20.17 26.57
C LEU A 593 -8.20 18.97 27.46
N HIS A 594 -9.23 19.07 28.29
CA HIS A 594 -9.67 17.99 29.15
C HIS A 594 -10.11 16.74 28.36
N ASN A 595 -10.77 16.93 27.22
CA ASN A 595 -11.16 15.84 26.33
C ASN A 595 -9.94 15.21 25.62
N LEU A 596 -8.97 16.01 25.16
CA LEU A 596 -7.74 15.51 24.55
C LEU A 596 -6.90 14.69 25.55
N GLN A 597 -6.70 15.20 26.78
CA GLN A 597 -6.03 14.47 27.86
C GLN A 597 -6.74 13.16 28.20
N THR A 598 -8.07 13.17 28.25
CA THR A 598 -8.90 11.97 28.50
C THR A 598 -8.82 10.97 27.35
N ALA A 599 -8.72 11.43 26.11
CA ALA A 599 -8.59 10.58 24.93
C ALA A 599 -7.20 9.94 24.82
N LEU A 600 -6.12 10.70 25.06
CA LEU A 600 -4.75 10.19 25.09
C LEU A 600 -4.60 9.04 26.11
N LYS A 601 -5.11 9.23 27.33
CA LYS A 601 -5.12 8.20 28.40
C LYS A 601 -5.85 6.90 28.02
N ARG A 602 -6.77 6.93 27.06
CA ARG A 602 -7.48 5.73 26.56
C ARG A 602 -6.72 4.98 25.48
N VAL A 603 -5.80 5.64 24.77
CA VAL A 603 -5.10 5.06 23.60
C VAL A 603 -3.62 4.78 23.83
N GLN A 604 -3.00 5.39 24.84
CA GLN A 604 -1.55 5.39 25.08
C GLN A 604 -0.87 4.01 25.17
N GLU A 605 -1.60 2.94 25.50
CA GLU A 605 -1.04 1.56 25.56
C GLU A 605 -1.19 0.78 24.23
N ASN A 606 -1.85 1.33 23.20
CA ASN A 606 -1.94 0.70 21.87
C ASN A 606 -1.39 1.63 20.78
N TRP A 607 -0.17 1.33 20.32
CA TRP A 607 0.57 2.03 19.27
C TRP A 607 -0.13 2.09 17.89
N GLU A 608 -1.02 1.15 17.56
CA GLU A 608 -1.85 1.20 16.35
C GLU A 608 -2.76 2.44 16.33
N SER A 609 -3.01 3.02 17.51
CA SER A 609 -3.79 4.25 17.71
C SER A 609 -2.99 5.51 17.40
N MET A 610 -1.83 5.39 16.76
CA MET A 610 -0.95 6.49 16.35
C MET A 610 -1.66 7.59 15.54
N GLN A 611 -2.63 7.24 14.69
CA GLN A 611 -3.42 8.24 13.95
C GLN A 611 -4.31 9.07 14.90
N ALA A 612 -4.82 8.46 15.98
CA ALA A 612 -5.65 9.15 16.98
C ALA A 612 -4.83 10.18 17.76
N VAL A 613 -3.65 9.79 18.25
CA VAL A 613 -2.71 10.73 18.88
C VAL A 613 -2.28 11.81 17.88
N GLY A 614 -2.02 11.44 16.62
CA GLY A 614 -1.78 12.39 15.54
C GLY A 614 -2.91 13.40 15.32
N CYS A 615 -4.18 13.02 15.53
CA CYS A 615 -5.31 13.94 15.51
C CYS A 615 -5.30 14.85 16.74
N PHE A 616 -5.09 14.30 17.94
CA PHE A 616 -5.09 15.07 19.19
C PHE A 616 -3.98 16.13 19.21
N VAL A 617 -2.78 15.77 18.73
CA VAL A 617 -1.63 16.67 18.57
C VAL A 617 -1.97 17.81 17.61
N SER A 618 -2.51 17.51 16.42
CA SER A 618 -2.86 18.54 15.44
C SER A 618 -4.00 19.46 15.91
N ILE A 619 -4.94 18.97 16.73
CA ILE A 619 -5.94 19.82 17.40
C ILE A 619 -5.26 20.72 18.43
N ALA A 620 -4.41 20.17 19.31
CA ALA A 620 -3.73 20.91 20.38
C ALA A 620 -2.83 22.03 19.84
N THR A 621 -2.02 21.77 18.80
CA THR A 621 -1.19 22.80 18.17
C THR A 621 -2.05 23.87 17.47
N ARG A 622 -3.18 23.47 16.85
CA ARG A 622 -4.09 24.45 16.24
C ARG A 622 -4.78 25.35 17.26
N VAL A 623 -5.15 24.83 18.44
CA VAL A 623 -5.70 25.66 19.53
C VAL A 623 -4.65 26.66 20.02
N LEU A 624 -3.41 26.22 20.28
CA LEU A 624 -2.31 27.11 20.66
C LEU A 624 -2.06 28.23 19.63
N SER A 625 -2.14 27.93 18.33
CA SER A 625 -1.97 28.93 17.26
C SER A 625 -3.10 29.97 17.13
N LEU A 626 -4.09 29.95 18.05
CA LEU A 626 -5.27 30.82 18.02
C LEU A 626 -5.69 31.37 19.39
N ASN A 627 -5.45 30.66 20.50
CA ASN A 627 -5.69 31.13 21.86
C ASN A 627 -4.63 30.58 22.84
N ASN A 628 -4.05 31.48 23.65
CA ASN A 628 -3.00 31.18 24.63
C ASN A 628 -3.56 30.79 26.03
N THR A 629 -4.88 30.72 26.19
CA THR A 629 -5.50 30.23 27.43
C THR A 629 -5.08 28.79 27.72
N ALA A 630 -4.64 28.56 28.96
CA ALA A 630 -4.07 27.30 29.42
C ALA A 630 -2.85 26.81 28.59
N GLN A 631 -2.10 27.72 27.96
CA GLN A 631 -0.90 27.43 27.15
C GLN A 631 0.05 26.41 27.80
N GLU A 632 0.42 26.60 29.07
CA GLU A 632 1.31 25.68 29.80
C GLU A 632 0.75 24.25 29.87
N ALA A 633 -0.56 24.10 30.06
CA ALA A 633 -1.21 22.80 30.15
C ALA A 633 -1.42 22.14 28.77
N TYR A 634 -1.52 22.92 27.69
CA TYR A 634 -1.42 22.44 26.32
C TYR A 634 0.01 22.01 25.95
N LEU A 635 1.03 22.76 26.36
CA LEU A 635 2.44 22.37 26.19
C LEU A 635 2.78 21.10 26.99
N ALA A 636 2.24 20.94 28.20
CA ALA A 636 2.32 19.72 28.98
C ALA A 636 1.63 18.54 28.26
N PHE A 637 0.41 18.72 27.73
CA PHE A 637 -0.27 17.70 26.93
C PHE A 637 0.53 17.28 25.68
N LEU A 638 1.21 18.22 25.02
CA LEU A 638 2.12 17.92 23.90
C LEU A 638 3.40 17.22 24.38
N SER A 639 3.85 17.44 25.62
CA SER A 639 4.92 16.66 26.26
C SER A 639 4.50 15.22 26.55
N ASP A 640 3.33 15.01 27.16
CA ASP A 640 2.74 13.69 27.39
C ASP A 640 2.57 12.91 26.07
N SER A 641 2.08 13.61 25.03
CA SER A 641 1.92 13.05 23.68
C SER A 641 3.25 12.61 23.07
N ARG A 642 4.34 13.37 23.27
CA ARG A 642 5.70 12.96 22.86
C ARG A 642 6.12 11.68 23.56
N THR A 643 6.05 11.64 24.89
CA THR A 643 6.46 10.47 25.69
C THR A 643 5.72 9.18 25.30
N VAL A 644 4.43 9.30 24.96
CA VAL A 644 3.64 8.16 24.44
C VAL A 644 4.15 7.72 23.06
N VAL A 645 4.37 8.66 22.15
CA VAL A 645 4.76 8.36 20.75
C VAL A 645 6.21 7.89 20.65
N THR A 646 7.15 8.41 21.46
CA THR A 646 8.55 7.95 21.45
C THR A 646 8.71 6.55 22.04
N ARG A 647 7.93 6.21 23.08
CA ARG A 647 7.79 4.82 23.56
C ARG A 647 7.31 3.89 22.43
N TRP A 648 6.38 4.34 21.59
CA TRP A 648 5.92 3.59 20.43
C TRP A 648 6.97 3.52 19.30
N MET A 649 7.72 4.59 19.03
CA MET A 649 8.82 4.60 18.05
C MET A 649 9.87 3.54 18.40
N GLN A 650 10.28 3.47 19.67
CA GLN A 650 11.23 2.46 20.16
C GLN A 650 10.66 1.04 20.04
N PHE A 651 9.43 0.82 20.48
CA PHE A 651 8.76 -0.49 20.37
C PHE A 651 8.64 -0.99 18.92
N VAL A 652 8.29 -0.12 17.99
CA VAL A 652 8.16 -0.47 16.56
C VAL A 652 9.53 -0.66 15.90
N ARG A 653 10.57 0.11 16.28
CA ARG A 653 11.95 -0.09 15.81
C ARG A 653 12.50 -1.45 16.22
N ASN A 654 12.36 -1.82 17.50
CA ASN A 654 12.78 -3.13 18.01
C ASN A 654 12.05 -4.25 17.27
N LYS A 655 10.73 -4.15 17.09
CA LYS A 655 9.95 -5.13 16.33
C LYS A 655 10.36 -5.26 14.86
N ALA A 656 10.78 -4.18 14.20
CA ALA A 656 11.33 -4.25 12.84
C ALA A 656 12.66 -5.02 12.79
N GLN A 657 13.50 -4.90 13.83
CA GLN A 657 14.75 -5.64 13.96
C GLN A 657 14.49 -7.13 14.30
N GLU A 658 13.48 -7.42 15.14
CA GLU A 658 13.02 -8.77 15.48
C GLU A 658 12.27 -9.51 14.34
N ALA A 659 11.75 -8.77 13.34
CA ALA A 659 10.96 -9.35 12.27
C ALA A 659 11.78 -10.31 11.40
N GLN A 660 11.30 -11.55 11.21
CA GLN A 660 12.02 -12.58 10.45
C GLN A 660 11.90 -12.38 8.93
N ASN A 661 10.72 -12.04 8.41
CA ASN A 661 10.52 -11.77 6.99
C ASN A 661 10.71 -10.27 6.66
N ASN A 662 11.01 -9.98 5.40
CA ASN A 662 11.33 -8.62 4.97
C ASN A 662 10.09 -7.71 4.73
N GLU A 663 8.90 -8.30 4.58
CA GLU A 663 7.64 -7.56 4.36
C GLU A 663 7.17 -6.91 5.67
N ASP A 664 7.06 -7.68 6.75
CA ASP A 664 6.76 -7.17 8.10
C ASP A 664 7.78 -6.12 8.55
N ARG A 665 9.08 -6.35 8.29
CA ARG A 665 10.13 -5.37 8.57
C ARG A 665 9.88 -4.04 7.83
N THR A 666 9.53 -4.11 6.56
CA THR A 666 9.22 -2.92 5.73
C THR A 666 7.97 -2.19 6.23
N ILE A 667 6.92 -2.94 6.61
CA ILE A 667 5.68 -2.39 7.17
C ILE A 667 5.93 -1.72 8.53
N LEU A 668 6.69 -2.36 9.42
CA LEU A 668 7.04 -1.82 10.74
C LEU A 668 7.94 -0.59 10.62
N ALA A 669 8.96 -0.62 9.76
CA ALA A 669 9.79 0.56 9.49
C ALA A 669 8.98 1.73 8.90
N ALA A 670 8.01 1.46 8.00
CA ALA A 670 7.07 2.49 7.52
C ALA A 670 6.25 3.11 8.68
N LYS A 671 5.79 2.29 9.65
CA LYS A 671 5.08 2.78 10.84
C LYS A 671 5.99 3.55 11.80
N GLY A 672 7.27 3.17 11.93
CA GLY A 672 8.27 3.93 12.66
C GLY A 672 8.44 5.34 12.12
N VAL A 673 8.46 5.50 10.79
CA VAL A 673 8.50 6.80 10.12
C VAL A 673 7.22 7.61 10.34
N GLU A 674 6.04 7.00 10.24
CA GLU A 674 4.78 7.72 10.54
C GLU A 674 4.71 8.16 12.02
N LEU A 675 5.19 7.34 12.95
CA LEU A 675 5.29 7.69 14.37
C LEU A 675 6.27 8.84 14.61
N ALA A 676 7.43 8.83 13.98
CA ALA A 676 8.39 9.93 14.04
C ALA A 676 7.80 11.25 13.50
N LEU A 677 6.99 11.20 12.44
CA LEU A 677 6.24 12.36 11.95
C LEU A 677 5.13 12.84 12.92
N VAL A 678 4.49 11.95 13.67
CA VAL A 678 3.55 12.34 14.74
C VAL A 678 4.30 12.95 15.93
N CYS A 679 5.50 12.46 16.27
CA CYS A 679 6.35 13.07 17.29
C CYS A 679 6.82 14.47 16.86
N ALA A 680 7.25 14.65 15.61
CA ALA A 680 7.61 15.97 15.08
C ALA A 680 6.42 16.94 15.06
N ALA A 681 5.20 16.45 14.83
CA ALA A 681 4.00 17.28 14.79
C ALA A 681 3.69 17.98 16.13
N THR A 682 4.21 17.50 17.27
CA THR A 682 4.06 18.21 18.57
C THR A 682 4.89 19.49 18.67
N PHE A 683 5.83 19.69 17.73
CA PHE A 683 6.64 20.91 17.60
C PHE A 683 6.11 21.84 16.51
N GLU A 684 4.91 21.59 15.94
CA GLU A 684 4.19 22.53 15.06
C GLU A 684 3.61 23.71 15.88
N LEU A 685 4.50 24.49 16.50
CA LEU A 685 4.20 25.63 17.37
C LEU A 685 4.66 26.94 16.71
N ASP A 686 4.18 28.09 17.19
CA ASP A 686 4.66 29.42 16.80
C ASP A 686 6.07 29.72 17.34
N ASP A 687 6.80 30.67 16.74
CA ASP A 687 8.26 30.83 16.91
C ASP A 687 8.69 30.95 18.39
N ASP A 688 7.98 31.72 19.22
CA ASP A 688 8.28 31.90 20.64
C ASP A 688 8.08 30.62 21.47
N LEU A 689 7.00 29.87 21.19
CA LEU A 689 6.68 28.62 21.89
C LEU A 689 7.61 27.48 21.45
N LEU A 690 7.96 27.43 20.16
CA LEU A 690 8.94 26.51 19.61
C LEU A 690 10.32 26.76 20.23
N HIS A 691 10.73 28.03 20.36
CA HIS A 691 11.97 28.42 21.04
C HIS A 691 11.97 28.00 22.52
N LEU A 692 10.91 28.31 23.27
CA LEU A 692 10.74 27.92 24.67
C LEU A 692 10.88 26.40 24.88
N VAL A 693 10.22 25.61 24.02
CA VAL A 693 10.25 24.14 24.11
C VAL A 693 11.64 23.56 23.77
N LEU A 694 12.36 24.13 22.81
CA LEU A 694 13.66 23.62 22.34
C LEU A 694 14.86 24.04 23.19
N GLN A 695 14.68 24.94 24.15
CA GLN A 695 15.66 25.16 25.23
C GLN A 695 15.81 23.90 26.10
N GLY A 696 14.75 23.11 26.28
CA GLY A 696 14.80 21.84 27.00
C GLY A 696 15.52 20.76 26.21
N SER A 697 16.73 20.37 26.63
CA SER A 697 17.59 19.42 25.91
C SER A 697 16.95 18.06 25.65
N GLU A 698 16.14 17.56 26.59
CA GLU A 698 15.33 16.35 26.38
C GLU A 698 14.37 16.54 25.19
N GLN A 699 13.56 17.59 25.20
CA GLN A 699 12.54 17.85 24.18
C GLN A 699 13.17 18.12 22.81
N ALA A 700 14.27 18.87 22.76
CA ALA A 700 15.05 19.05 21.53
C ALA A 700 15.64 17.72 21.01
N SER A 701 16.06 16.81 21.90
CA SER A 701 16.58 15.49 21.49
C SER A 701 15.52 14.62 20.80
N LEU A 702 14.24 14.73 21.19
CA LEU A 702 13.15 13.98 20.57
C LEU A 702 12.86 14.46 19.13
N LEU A 703 13.01 15.77 18.85
CA LEU A 703 12.88 16.30 17.49
C LEU A 703 14.06 15.89 16.58
N ILE A 704 15.28 15.81 17.13
CA ILE A 704 16.46 15.32 16.41
C ILE A 704 16.36 13.80 16.15
N LEU A 705 15.92 13.02 17.13
CA LEU A 705 15.69 11.57 16.95
C LEU A 705 14.60 11.32 15.90
N ALA A 706 13.52 12.12 15.91
CA ALA A 706 12.47 12.05 14.91
C ALA A 706 12.97 12.40 13.50
N SER A 707 13.86 13.39 13.33
CA SER A 707 14.41 13.69 12.00
C SER A 707 15.31 12.58 11.47
N ILE A 708 16.17 12.00 12.33
CA ILE A 708 17.01 10.83 11.97
C ILE A 708 16.13 9.67 11.48
N MET A 709 15.11 9.27 12.25
CA MET A 709 14.22 8.16 11.86
C MET A 709 13.41 8.44 10.57
N VAL A 710 13.00 9.69 10.32
CA VAL A 710 12.33 10.10 9.08
C VAL A 710 13.25 10.03 7.86
N GLN A 711 14.57 10.18 8.05
CA GLN A 711 15.58 10.12 7.01
C GLN A 711 16.12 8.71 6.76
N GLU A 712 16.24 7.87 7.78
CA GLU A 712 16.56 6.45 7.64
C GLU A 712 15.52 5.80 6.70
N GLY A 713 14.23 5.94 7.04
CA GLY A 713 13.11 5.44 6.24
C GLY A 713 12.75 6.22 4.97
N HIS A 714 13.56 7.19 4.51
CA HIS A 714 13.30 7.96 3.28
C HIS A 714 13.14 7.09 2.01
N HIS A 715 13.69 5.87 2.00
CA HIS A 715 13.67 4.95 0.86
C HIS A 715 12.33 4.18 0.78
N ILE A 716 11.74 3.87 1.94
CA ILE A 716 10.38 3.30 2.07
C ILE A 716 9.34 4.33 1.61
N ARG A 717 9.65 5.61 1.79
CA ARG A 717 8.88 6.79 1.35
C ARG A 717 8.97 7.02 -0.17
N SER A 718 8.50 6.03 -0.93
CA SER A 718 8.37 6.08 -2.39
C SER A 718 7.36 7.14 -2.88
N ALA A 719 7.28 7.34 -4.20
CA ALA A 719 6.35 8.26 -4.86
C ALA A 719 4.85 7.89 -4.73
N ARG A 720 4.49 6.85 -3.97
CA ARG A 720 3.10 6.44 -3.66
C ARG A 720 2.77 6.51 -2.17
N GLN A 721 3.40 7.43 -1.42
CA GLN A 721 3.08 7.68 -0.02
C GLN A 721 1.59 8.05 0.17
N PRO A 722 0.92 7.53 1.22
CA PRO A 722 -0.42 8.01 1.61
C PRO A 722 -0.43 9.50 1.94
N THR A 723 -1.50 10.20 1.58
CA THR A 723 -1.58 11.67 1.63
C THR A 723 -1.31 12.25 3.01
N HIS A 724 -1.72 11.58 4.11
CA HIS A 724 -1.47 12.07 5.47
C HIS A 724 0.01 12.03 5.84
N VAL A 725 0.79 11.08 5.32
CA VAL A 725 2.25 10.99 5.50
C VAL A 725 2.94 12.13 4.75
N ALA A 726 2.54 12.39 3.51
CA ALA A 726 3.07 13.49 2.70
C ALA A 726 2.79 14.86 3.33
N VAL A 727 1.55 15.10 3.80
CA VAL A 727 1.16 16.32 4.52
C VAL A 727 1.99 16.49 5.80
N ARG A 728 2.13 15.45 6.63
CA ARG A 728 2.96 15.52 7.86
C ARG A 728 4.44 15.73 7.54
N TYR A 729 4.98 15.16 6.47
CA TYR A 729 6.38 15.39 6.10
C TYR A 729 6.64 16.84 5.68
N LEU A 730 5.74 17.46 4.90
CA LEU A 730 5.87 18.87 4.52
C LEU A 730 5.74 19.81 5.72
N ARG A 731 4.92 19.46 6.72
CA ARG A 731 4.87 20.14 8.03
C ARG A 731 6.17 19.94 8.83
N PHE A 732 6.68 18.72 8.91
CA PHE A 732 7.97 18.39 9.54
C PHE A 732 9.13 19.20 8.95
N GLN A 733 9.25 19.29 7.61
CA GLN A 733 10.28 20.11 6.96
C GLN A 733 10.16 21.59 7.36
N ARG A 734 8.93 22.12 7.42
CA ARG A 734 8.67 23.50 7.86
C ARG A 734 9.04 23.74 9.33
N THR A 735 8.77 22.79 10.21
CA THR A 735 9.18 22.84 11.62
C THR A 735 10.70 22.75 11.77
N ILE A 736 11.33 21.80 11.09
CA ILE A 736 12.78 21.58 11.14
C ILE A 736 13.58 22.79 10.64
N ASN A 737 13.17 23.40 9.52
CA ASN A 737 13.82 24.61 9.00
C ASN A 737 13.64 25.85 9.92
N ARG A 738 12.60 25.88 10.76
CA ARG A 738 12.46 26.88 11.84
C ARG A 738 13.30 26.54 13.07
N SER A 739 13.54 25.26 13.36
CA SER A 739 14.24 24.82 14.57
C SER A 739 15.74 24.55 14.43
N TYR A 740 16.29 24.25 13.24
CA TYR A 740 17.66 23.72 13.10
C TYR A 740 18.73 24.64 13.73
N GLY A 741 18.56 25.96 13.62
CA GLY A 741 19.45 26.94 14.23
C GLY A 741 19.43 26.93 15.77
N LEU A 742 18.35 26.46 16.39
CA LEU A 742 18.23 26.26 17.84
C LEU A 742 18.76 24.88 18.25
N LEU A 743 18.45 23.83 17.48
CA LEU A 743 18.98 22.49 17.68
C LEU A 743 20.52 22.48 17.62
N ALA A 744 21.12 23.25 16.69
CA ALA A 744 22.56 23.43 16.55
C ALA A 744 23.24 24.10 17.77
N GLN A 745 22.49 24.76 18.65
CA GLN A 745 23.01 25.36 19.88
C GLN A 745 22.89 24.41 21.08
N ASN A 746 22.04 23.39 21.00
CA ASN A 746 21.73 22.48 22.10
C ASN A 746 22.53 21.18 21.97
N THR A 747 23.85 21.25 22.19
CA THR A 747 24.78 20.10 22.06
C THR A 747 24.38 18.90 22.94
N THR A 748 23.86 19.16 24.14
CA THR A 748 23.30 18.13 25.04
C THR A 748 22.11 17.41 24.42
N ALA A 749 21.23 18.11 23.69
CA ALA A 749 20.11 17.48 22.98
C ALA A 749 20.60 16.57 21.84
N ILE A 750 21.65 16.99 21.13
CA ILE A 750 22.26 16.21 20.06
C ILE A 750 22.87 14.92 20.67
N ASP A 751 23.62 15.00 21.77
CA ASP A 751 24.16 13.82 22.45
C ASP A 751 23.06 12.86 22.95
N LEU A 752 21.94 13.38 23.45
CA LEU A 752 20.80 12.57 23.90
C LEU A 752 20.07 11.88 22.74
N ALA A 753 19.98 12.54 21.58
CA ALA A 753 19.40 11.93 20.37
C ALA A 753 20.35 10.88 19.78
N MET A 754 21.64 11.19 19.72
CA MET A 754 22.69 10.31 19.21
C MET A 754 22.79 8.98 19.99
N LYS A 755 22.67 9.01 21.32
CA LYS A 755 22.62 7.81 22.17
C LYS A 755 21.40 6.92 21.91
N GLN A 756 20.29 7.49 21.42
CA GLN A 756 19.06 6.76 21.09
C GLN A 756 19.05 6.28 19.64
N ALA A 757 19.65 7.04 18.71
CA ALA A 757 19.82 6.64 17.32
C ALA A 757 20.86 5.51 17.20
N TRP A 758 22.02 5.67 17.85
CA TRP A 758 23.20 4.79 17.80
C TRP A 758 23.60 4.31 19.21
N PRO A 759 23.29 3.05 19.59
CA PRO A 759 23.65 2.50 20.90
C PRO A 759 25.15 2.48 21.22
N GLY A 760 26.01 2.46 20.20
CA GLY A 760 27.48 2.54 20.35
C GLY A 760 28.04 3.97 20.45
N TYR A 761 27.20 5.01 20.46
CA TYR A 761 27.67 6.39 20.51
C TYR A 761 28.23 6.77 21.89
N VAL A 762 29.53 7.04 21.94
CA VAL A 762 30.20 7.67 23.08
C VAL A 762 30.70 9.04 22.66
N ALA A 763 30.13 10.11 23.22
CA ALA A 763 30.52 11.49 22.92
C ALA A 763 32.01 11.73 23.21
N GLY A 764 32.70 12.38 22.27
CA GLY A 764 34.10 12.78 22.44
C GLY A 764 34.26 14.12 23.15
N PRO A 765 35.46 14.44 23.66
CA PRO A 765 35.70 15.63 24.48
C PRO A 765 35.57 16.96 23.72
N GLY A 766 35.51 16.94 22.38
CA GLY A 766 35.32 18.14 21.56
C GLY A 766 33.87 18.65 21.45
N GLY A 767 32.87 17.83 21.85
CA GLY A 767 31.46 18.16 21.66
C GLY A 767 31.05 18.29 20.17
N TRP A 768 29.90 18.91 19.91
CA TRP A 768 29.41 19.16 18.56
C TRP A 768 29.75 20.58 18.09
N ILE A 769 30.37 20.67 16.92
CA ILE A 769 30.86 21.90 16.29
C ILE A 769 30.02 22.18 15.04
N ARG A 770 29.63 23.44 14.82
CA ARG A 770 28.84 23.86 13.67
C ARG A 770 29.74 24.12 12.46
N SER A 771 29.36 23.64 11.27
CA SER A 771 30.09 23.97 10.04
C SER A 771 30.02 25.46 9.73
N SER A 772 31.14 26.02 9.26
CA SER A 772 31.26 27.41 8.83
C SER A 772 30.75 27.64 7.40
N THR A 773 30.72 26.60 6.55
CA THR A 773 30.25 26.67 5.16
C THR A 773 28.76 26.39 5.03
N ALA A 774 28.22 25.48 5.84
CA ALA A 774 26.83 25.04 5.79
C ALA A 774 26.29 24.85 7.21
N ASP A 775 25.65 25.89 7.78
CA ASP A 775 25.35 25.97 9.21
C ASP A 775 24.18 25.08 9.69
N TYR A 776 23.64 24.25 8.82
CA TYR A 776 22.75 23.13 9.12
C TYR A 776 23.51 21.82 9.37
N TRP A 777 24.78 21.73 8.99
CA TRP A 777 25.67 20.64 9.37
C TRP A 777 26.36 20.94 10.70
N ILE A 778 26.37 19.92 11.57
CA ILE A 778 27.20 19.85 12.76
C ILE A 778 28.11 18.62 12.67
N THR A 779 29.28 18.69 13.28
CA THR A 779 30.28 17.60 13.29
C THR A 779 30.83 17.38 14.70
N SER A 780 31.27 16.15 14.97
CA SER A 780 31.95 15.78 16.22
C SER A 780 32.91 14.62 15.95
N SER A 781 33.59 14.15 16.99
CA SER A 781 34.29 12.87 17.01
C SER A 781 33.81 12.07 18.22
N THR A 782 33.72 10.75 18.11
CA THR A 782 33.47 9.90 19.28
C THR A 782 34.67 9.91 20.25
N SER A 783 34.47 9.41 21.47
CA SER A 783 35.58 9.13 22.39
C SER A 783 36.64 8.25 21.74
N ALA A 784 37.91 8.40 22.13
CA ALA A 784 38.98 7.48 21.75
C ALA A 784 38.66 6.02 22.15
N SER A 785 37.92 5.81 23.25
CA SER A 785 37.41 4.49 23.66
C SER A 785 36.34 3.89 22.73
N ALA A 786 35.80 4.69 21.80
CA ALA A 786 34.88 4.30 20.74
C ALA A 786 35.48 4.54 19.34
N GLY A 787 36.82 4.47 19.24
CA GLY A 787 37.55 4.56 17.97
C GLY A 787 37.72 5.97 17.39
N GLY A 788 37.38 7.03 18.12
CA GLY A 788 37.63 8.43 17.70
C GLY A 788 36.91 8.89 16.43
N MET A 789 35.88 8.17 15.99
CA MET A 789 35.27 8.32 14.67
C MET A 789 34.68 9.71 14.46
N THR A 790 34.97 10.34 13.33
CA THR A 790 34.27 11.55 12.87
C THR A 790 32.78 11.26 12.64
N THR A 791 31.91 12.06 13.25
CA THR A 791 30.45 12.03 13.09
C THR A 791 29.98 13.35 12.48
N GLN A 792 28.92 13.32 11.67
CA GLN A 792 28.35 14.50 11.02
C GLN A 792 26.82 14.36 10.97
N LEU A 793 26.08 15.38 11.40
CA LEU A 793 24.61 15.37 11.35
C LEU A 793 24.10 16.59 10.59
N ASN A 794 23.24 16.35 9.59
CA ASN A 794 22.47 17.40 8.93
C ASN A 794 21.17 17.64 9.70
N LEU A 795 21.02 18.80 10.31
CA LEU A 795 19.85 19.18 11.08
C LEU A 795 18.64 19.58 10.24
N LEU A 796 18.77 19.74 8.91
CA LEU A 796 17.64 20.06 8.01
C LEU A 796 16.87 18.84 7.49
N ASP A 797 17.50 17.66 7.42
CA ASP A 797 16.84 16.43 6.98
C ASP A 797 16.96 15.27 7.98
N GLY A 798 17.92 15.27 8.90
CA GLY A 798 18.23 14.17 9.82
C GLY A 798 19.35 13.24 9.35
N LEU A 799 20.08 13.57 8.28
CA LEU A 799 21.12 12.71 7.73
C LEU A 799 22.34 12.63 8.66
N LEU A 800 22.44 11.50 9.35
CA LEU A 800 23.58 11.13 10.18
C LEU A 800 24.61 10.34 9.36
N LEU A 801 25.85 10.83 9.38
CA LEU A 801 27.04 10.22 8.80
C LEU A 801 28.08 9.89 9.89
N VAL A 802 28.80 8.78 9.72
CA VAL A 802 29.91 8.35 10.56
C VAL A 802 31.05 7.89 9.63
N LYS A 803 32.28 8.35 9.87
CA LYS A 803 33.42 8.21 8.93
C LYS A 803 33.08 8.66 7.49
N GLY A 804 32.20 9.66 7.35
CA GLY A 804 31.70 10.18 6.07
C GLY A 804 30.67 9.29 5.35
N GLN A 805 30.40 8.08 5.84
CA GLN A 805 29.37 7.18 5.31
C GLN A 805 28.04 7.40 6.05
N ALA A 806 26.92 7.29 5.34
CA ALA A 806 25.60 7.31 5.99
C ALA A 806 25.33 5.98 6.71
N LEU A 807 24.50 6.01 7.76
CA LEU A 807 24.03 4.84 8.51
C LEU A 807 23.03 3.96 7.72
N ARG A 808 23.34 3.68 6.46
CA ARG A 808 22.44 3.01 5.52
C ARG A 808 22.81 1.54 5.39
N GLN A 809 21.79 0.77 4.99
CA GLN A 809 21.80 -0.65 4.68
C GLN A 809 23.15 -1.17 4.18
N LEU A 810 23.56 -2.31 4.74
CA LEU A 810 24.79 -3.02 4.40
C LEU A 810 24.97 -3.16 2.86
N PRO A 811 26.14 -2.84 2.27
CA PRO A 811 26.35 -2.93 0.84
C PRO A 811 26.08 -4.34 0.29
N SER A 812 25.46 -4.43 -0.89
CA SER A 812 24.93 -5.72 -1.37
C SER A 812 25.99 -6.81 -1.53
N HIS A 813 27.24 -6.45 -1.87
CA HIS A 813 28.37 -7.38 -1.94
C HIS A 813 28.78 -8.03 -0.59
N TYR A 814 28.20 -7.61 0.54
CA TYR A 814 28.27 -8.34 1.81
C TYR A 814 27.06 -9.29 1.95
N SER A 815 25.83 -8.80 1.71
CA SER A 815 24.60 -9.58 1.91
C SER A 815 24.30 -10.62 0.82
N GLU A 816 24.93 -10.48 -0.34
CA GLU A 816 25.00 -11.50 -1.40
C GLU A 816 25.94 -12.67 -1.05
N THR A 817 26.74 -12.57 0.02
CA THR A 817 27.68 -13.65 0.40
C THR A 817 26.94 -14.80 1.09
N THR A 818 27.38 -16.03 0.82
CA THR A 818 26.79 -17.25 1.40
C THR A 818 26.88 -17.31 2.92
N LEU A 819 27.94 -16.73 3.53
CA LEU A 819 28.08 -16.65 4.98
C LEU A 819 27.06 -15.66 5.60
N PHE A 820 26.76 -14.54 4.92
CA PHE A 820 25.72 -13.63 5.38
C PHE A 820 24.34 -14.30 5.32
N GLN A 821 24.02 -14.93 4.20
CA GLN A 821 22.74 -15.62 4.02
C GLN A 821 22.56 -16.80 4.99
N ALA A 822 23.63 -17.51 5.34
CA ALA A 822 23.58 -18.56 6.36
C ALA A 822 23.36 -18.02 7.79
N LEU A 823 23.91 -16.85 8.12
CA LEU A 823 23.86 -16.28 9.48
C LEU A 823 22.63 -15.41 9.76
N PHE A 824 22.11 -14.73 8.73
CA PHE A 824 21.07 -13.70 8.85
C PHE A 824 19.92 -13.86 7.83
N GLY A 825 20.00 -14.81 6.90
CA GLY A 825 18.98 -15.01 5.86
C GLY A 825 18.83 -13.80 4.93
N GLU A 826 17.59 -13.47 4.55
CA GLU A 826 17.24 -12.26 3.79
C GLU A 826 17.15 -10.99 4.68
N ALA A 827 17.82 -10.95 5.83
CA ALA A 827 17.78 -9.79 6.71
C ALA A 827 18.52 -8.59 6.10
N ILE A 828 17.77 -7.55 5.76
CA ILE A 828 18.34 -6.23 5.47
C ILE A 828 18.86 -5.65 6.80
N ALA A 829 20.17 -5.78 7.01
CA ALA A 829 20.84 -5.25 8.19
C ALA A 829 20.95 -3.72 8.12
N GLU A 830 20.37 -3.04 9.12
CA GLU A 830 20.84 -1.71 9.52
C GLU A 830 22.24 -1.87 10.14
N VAL A 831 23.23 -1.16 9.60
CA VAL A 831 24.62 -1.27 10.01
C VAL A 831 25.25 0.09 10.28
N MET A 832 26.13 0.11 11.27
CA MET A 832 26.92 1.26 11.71
C MET A 832 28.39 1.01 11.31
N PRO A 833 29.22 2.03 11.04
CA PRO A 833 30.65 1.79 10.85
C PRO A 833 31.32 1.17 12.09
N ALA A 834 32.20 0.20 11.89
CA ALA A 834 32.89 -0.50 12.97
C ALA A 834 33.97 0.34 13.67
N SER A 835 34.20 0.08 14.95
CA SER A 835 35.39 0.52 15.71
C SER A 835 36.53 -0.50 15.71
N THR A 836 36.22 -1.78 15.51
CA THR A 836 37.19 -2.89 15.57
C THR A 836 38.07 -2.92 14.30
N PRO A 837 39.41 -2.92 14.41
CA PRO A 837 40.30 -3.04 13.25
C PRO A 837 40.05 -4.32 12.45
N GLY A 838 40.06 -4.21 11.12
CA GLY A 838 39.75 -5.32 10.20
C GLY A 838 38.26 -5.59 9.99
N PHE A 839 37.38 -4.74 10.52
CA PHE A 839 35.95 -4.74 10.26
C PHE A 839 35.50 -3.38 9.74
N ASP A 840 34.50 -3.39 8.86
CA ASP A 840 33.98 -2.22 8.18
C ASP A 840 32.67 -1.75 8.83
N PHE A 841 31.83 -2.71 9.23
CA PHE A 841 30.48 -2.50 9.74
C PHE A 841 30.23 -3.24 11.07
N SER A 842 29.25 -2.76 11.82
CA SER A 842 28.83 -3.22 13.14
C SER A 842 27.32 -3.12 13.25
N MET A 843 26.66 -4.19 13.73
CA MET A 843 25.22 -4.24 13.96
C MET A 843 24.89 -4.88 15.32
N LEU A 844 23.63 -4.75 15.74
CA LEU A 844 23.07 -5.52 16.84
C LEU A 844 22.17 -6.62 16.23
N TYR A 845 22.37 -7.87 16.64
CA TYR A 845 21.57 -9.01 16.16
C TYR A 845 21.30 -10.01 17.28
N ASP A 846 20.02 -10.31 17.53
CA ASP A 846 19.54 -11.14 18.65
C ASP A 846 20.17 -10.76 20.02
N GLY A 847 20.33 -9.46 20.27
CA GLY A 847 20.98 -8.89 21.47
C GLY A 847 22.52 -8.89 21.46
N ASN A 848 23.16 -9.55 20.49
CA ASN A 848 24.63 -9.65 20.36
C ASN A 848 25.18 -8.50 19.50
N ILE A 849 26.41 -8.07 19.81
CA ILE A 849 27.13 -7.10 18.96
C ILE A 849 27.87 -7.87 17.87
N VAL A 850 27.59 -7.58 16.61
CA VAL A 850 28.14 -8.30 15.45
C VAL A 850 28.94 -7.35 14.57
N GLN A 851 30.24 -7.65 14.36
CA GLN A 851 31.12 -6.96 13.42
C GLN A 851 31.17 -7.71 12.09
N LEU A 852 31.14 -6.98 10.98
CA LEU A 852 31.19 -7.46 9.60
C LEU A 852 32.34 -6.77 8.86
N GLY A 853 33.17 -7.52 8.14
CA GLY A 853 34.28 -6.96 7.35
C GLY A 853 34.64 -7.84 6.17
N MET A 854 35.28 -7.26 5.15
CA MET A 854 35.66 -7.99 3.94
C MET A 854 37.18 -8.21 3.83
N SER A 855 37.60 -9.43 3.51
CA SER A 855 39.01 -9.76 3.24
C SER A 855 39.15 -10.62 1.99
N ARG A 856 39.71 -10.03 0.92
CA ARG A 856 39.85 -10.66 -0.41
C ARG A 856 38.52 -11.27 -0.86
N ASP A 857 37.48 -10.44 -0.89
CA ASP A 857 36.12 -10.77 -1.34
C ASP A 857 35.40 -11.86 -0.52
N ASN A 858 35.92 -12.21 0.66
CA ASN A 858 35.28 -13.10 1.62
C ASN A 858 34.80 -12.31 2.84
N LEU A 859 33.55 -12.55 3.25
CA LEU A 859 32.99 -11.96 4.48
C LEU A 859 33.63 -12.60 5.72
N ILE A 860 33.95 -11.75 6.69
CA ILE A 860 34.32 -12.09 8.06
C ILE A 860 33.19 -11.62 8.97
N VAL A 861 32.71 -12.50 9.87
CA VAL A 861 31.70 -12.16 10.87
C VAL A 861 32.21 -12.51 12.27
N GLN A 862 32.26 -11.53 13.15
CA GLN A 862 32.62 -11.68 14.56
C GLN A 862 31.45 -11.26 15.44
N ALA A 863 31.14 -12.03 16.47
CA ALA A 863 30.07 -11.76 17.43
C ALA A 863 30.63 -11.68 18.85
N THR A 864 30.24 -10.66 19.60
CA THR A 864 30.50 -10.53 21.04
C THR A 864 29.21 -10.87 21.80
N LYS A 865 29.29 -11.91 22.63
CA LYS A 865 28.16 -12.50 23.35
C LYS A 865 28.56 -12.81 24.79
N ASP A 866 27.76 -12.32 25.74
CA ASP A 866 27.97 -12.46 27.20
C ASP A 866 29.39 -12.04 27.69
N GLY A 867 30.09 -11.22 26.90
CA GLY A 867 31.44 -10.73 27.16
C GLY A 867 32.54 -11.39 26.33
N SER A 868 32.34 -12.65 25.88
CA SER A 868 33.30 -13.39 25.07
C SER A 868 33.16 -13.09 23.57
N VAL A 869 34.27 -13.23 22.83
CA VAL A 869 34.34 -13.01 21.38
C VAL A 869 34.40 -14.33 20.60
N PHE A 870 33.53 -14.44 19.59
CA PHE A 870 33.41 -15.57 18.68
C PHE A 870 33.55 -15.09 17.22
N GLU A 871 34.16 -15.90 16.35
CA GLU A 871 34.24 -15.61 14.91
C GLU A 871 33.73 -16.77 14.07
N ALA A 872 32.92 -16.47 13.06
CA ALA A 872 32.32 -17.47 12.17
C ALA A 872 33.37 -17.98 11.18
N VAL A 873 33.75 -19.25 11.31
CA VAL A 873 34.66 -19.93 10.42
C VAL A 873 33.86 -20.63 9.30
N PRO A 874 34.23 -20.49 8.02
CA PRO A 874 33.56 -21.18 6.92
C PRO A 874 33.57 -22.70 7.12
N VAL A 875 32.40 -23.32 7.27
CA VAL A 875 32.23 -24.77 7.47
C VAL A 875 32.79 -25.65 6.34
N SER A 876 33.19 -25.04 5.22
CA SER A 876 34.02 -25.69 4.21
C SER A 876 35.33 -26.28 4.75
N VAL A 877 35.88 -25.78 5.87
CA VAL A 877 37.07 -26.36 6.54
C VAL A 877 36.82 -27.74 7.17
N LEU A 878 35.56 -28.20 7.21
CA LEU A 878 35.15 -29.51 7.74
C LEU A 878 34.83 -30.54 6.64
N ARG A 879 34.85 -30.11 5.36
CA ARG A 879 34.56 -30.98 4.21
C ARG A 879 35.53 -32.15 4.13
N HIS A 880 35.02 -33.27 3.60
CA HIS A 880 35.75 -34.55 3.45
C HIS A 880 36.25 -35.16 4.78
N THR A 881 35.95 -34.54 5.92
CA THR A 881 36.49 -34.90 7.24
C THR A 881 35.39 -35.24 8.24
N PHE A 882 34.29 -34.49 8.20
CA PHE A 882 33.05 -34.79 8.92
C PHE A 882 31.87 -34.97 7.95
N PRO A 883 30.77 -35.64 8.36
CA PRO A 883 29.59 -35.83 7.53
C PRO A 883 28.99 -34.51 7.02
N ASN A 884 28.46 -34.51 5.79
CA ASN A 884 27.92 -33.32 5.11
C ASN A 884 26.87 -32.55 5.91
N HIS A 885 26.14 -33.21 6.82
CA HIS A 885 25.25 -32.58 7.80
C HIS A 885 25.93 -31.42 8.56
N PHE A 886 27.17 -31.62 9.05
CA PHE A 886 27.95 -30.57 9.73
C PHE A 886 28.54 -29.50 8.80
N VAL A 887 28.36 -29.63 7.49
CA VAL A 887 28.79 -28.68 6.46
C VAL A 887 27.61 -27.91 5.87
N ASN A 888 26.40 -28.49 5.92
CA ASN A 888 25.18 -27.94 5.35
C ASN A 888 24.28 -27.27 6.40
N ASP A 889 24.16 -27.88 7.57
CA ASP A 889 23.07 -27.61 8.53
C ASP A 889 23.57 -26.84 9.79
N TYR A 890 24.83 -26.40 9.77
CA TYR A 890 25.55 -25.82 10.91
C TYR A 890 26.42 -24.61 10.50
N VAL A 891 26.74 -23.76 11.48
CA VAL A 891 27.84 -22.79 11.44
C VAL A 891 28.88 -23.13 12.51
N LEU A 892 30.16 -22.89 12.22
CA LEU A 892 31.28 -23.11 13.13
C LEU A 892 31.75 -21.78 13.76
N TRP A 893 31.44 -21.56 15.03
CA TRP A 893 31.88 -20.38 15.78
C TRP A 893 33.17 -20.67 16.57
N TYR A 894 34.30 -20.06 16.21
CA TYR A 894 35.55 -20.18 16.96
C TYR A 894 35.62 -19.13 18.06
N ASN A 895 35.71 -19.55 19.33
CA ASN A 895 35.87 -18.69 20.48
C ASN A 895 37.37 -18.34 20.67
N THR A 896 37.70 -17.05 20.64
CA THR A 896 39.11 -16.61 20.61
C THR A 896 39.83 -16.74 21.95
N GLU A 897 39.10 -16.87 23.06
CA GLU A 897 39.62 -16.86 24.42
C GLU A 897 39.93 -18.29 24.94
N SER A 898 39.15 -19.27 24.51
CA SER A 898 39.25 -20.67 24.95
C SER A 898 39.92 -21.62 23.94
N ASP A 899 40.22 -21.14 22.72
CA ASP A 899 40.76 -21.94 21.60
C ASP A 899 39.89 -23.17 21.25
N MET A 900 38.57 -23.02 21.42
CA MET A 900 37.54 -24.00 21.06
C MET A 900 36.69 -23.49 19.90
N ALA A 901 36.09 -24.39 19.14
CA ALA A 901 35.08 -24.03 18.14
C ALA A 901 33.77 -24.79 18.38
N GLU A 902 32.64 -24.09 18.30
CA GLU A 902 31.30 -24.63 18.55
C GLU A 902 30.53 -24.76 17.23
N LEU A 903 29.98 -25.95 16.99
CA LEU A 903 29.08 -26.23 15.87
C LEU A 903 27.64 -25.97 16.32
N GLN A 904 27.08 -24.87 15.84
CA GLN A 904 25.74 -24.42 16.17
C GLN A 904 24.78 -24.64 14.98
N PRO A 905 23.61 -25.28 15.17
CA PRO A 905 22.66 -25.55 14.09
C PRO A 905 22.09 -24.26 13.47
N LEU A 906 21.74 -24.29 12.18
CA LEU A 906 21.11 -23.15 11.49
C LEU A 906 19.79 -22.71 12.15
N ASP A 907 18.99 -23.66 12.67
CA ASP A 907 17.72 -23.38 13.37
C ASP A 907 17.90 -22.68 14.74
N ASP A 908 19.13 -22.63 15.29
CA ASP A 908 19.39 -22.16 16.66
C ASP A 908 20.66 -21.28 16.80
N LEU A 909 21.09 -20.64 15.71
CA LEU A 909 22.39 -19.92 15.56
C LEU A 909 22.78 -18.93 16.64
N TRP A 910 21.82 -18.35 17.37
CA TRP A 910 22.05 -17.21 18.25
C TRP A 910 21.67 -17.44 19.73
N LYS A 911 20.95 -18.53 20.06
CA LYS A 911 20.55 -18.85 21.45
C LYS A 911 21.73 -19.36 22.30
N SER A 912 21.59 -19.38 23.61
CA SER A 912 22.68 -19.62 24.59
C SER A 912 22.63 -21.01 25.25
N GLN A 913 22.55 -22.09 24.46
CA GLN A 913 22.53 -23.47 24.95
C GLN A 913 23.82 -24.25 24.62
N SER A 914 24.98 -23.73 25.03
CA SER A 914 26.30 -24.31 24.77
C SER A 914 26.48 -25.75 25.28
N THR A 915 25.70 -26.16 26.29
CA THR A 915 25.73 -27.54 26.81
C THR A 915 25.16 -28.59 25.86
N LEU A 916 24.46 -28.20 24.79
CA LEU A 916 23.83 -29.11 23.83
C LEU A 916 24.46 -29.07 22.41
N ASN A 917 25.51 -28.27 22.20
CA ASN A 917 26.18 -28.15 20.91
C ASN A 917 27.38 -29.11 20.80
N TRP A 918 27.84 -29.36 19.57
CA TRP A 918 29.08 -30.09 19.33
C TRP A 918 30.26 -29.13 19.48
N THR A 919 31.23 -29.46 20.34
CA THR A 919 32.44 -28.65 20.55
C THR A 919 33.67 -29.34 19.99
N LEU A 920 34.42 -28.63 19.15
CA LEU A 920 35.74 -28.98 18.65
C LEU A 920 36.80 -28.41 19.60
N ARG A 921 37.61 -29.28 20.18
CA ARG A 921 38.70 -28.93 21.11
C ARG A 921 40.02 -29.56 20.66
N ARG A 922 41.16 -28.93 20.97
CA ARG A 922 42.48 -29.52 20.71
C ARG A 922 42.82 -30.58 21.76
N ALA A 923 43.26 -31.75 21.33
CA ALA A 923 43.91 -32.74 22.18
C ALA A 923 45.38 -32.34 22.37
N GLU A 924 45.72 -31.88 23.58
CA GLU A 924 47.01 -31.26 23.95
C GLU A 924 48.24 -32.07 23.52
N ALA A 925 48.16 -33.39 23.58
CA ALA A 925 49.28 -34.29 23.30
C ALA A 925 49.65 -34.44 21.81
N ILE A 926 48.78 -34.07 20.87
CA ILE A 926 48.96 -34.39 19.43
C ILE A 926 48.59 -33.24 18.47
N GLY A 927 48.10 -32.10 18.98
CA GLY A 927 47.66 -30.97 18.15
C GLY A 927 46.53 -31.31 17.18
N CYS A 928 45.79 -32.38 17.45
CA CYS A 928 44.64 -32.83 16.67
C CYS A 928 43.35 -32.35 17.36
N TRP A 929 42.31 -32.10 16.58
CA TRP A 929 40.99 -31.72 17.06
C TRP A 929 40.17 -32.95 17.42
N GLN A 930 39.31 -32.82 18.43
CA GLN A 930 38.31 -33.81 18.83
C GLN A 930 36.96 -33.11 18.91
N ALA A 931 35.94 -33.67 18.25
CA ALA A 931 34.57 -33.18 18.30
C ALA A 931 33.76 -33.97 19.35
N THR A 932 33.17 -33.26 20.32
CA THR A 932 32.46 -33.86 21.46
C THR A 932 31.12 -33.20 21.75
N LYS A 933 30.15 -33.99 22.21
CA LYS A 933 28.83 -33.55 22.70
C LYS A 933 28.31 -34.57 23.72
N ASP A 934 27.86 -34.13 24.90
CA ASP A 934 27.24 -35.00 25.93
C ASP A 934 28.05 -36.27 26.31
N GLY A 935 29.39 -36.21 26.21
CA GLY A 935 30.28 -37.36 26.42
C GLY A 935 30.40 -38.33 25.22
N VAL A 936 29.70 -38.06 24.12
CA VAL A 936 29.84 -38.73 22.83
C VAL A 936 30.94 -38.05 22.01
N HIS A 937 31.72 -38.84 21.29
CA HIS A 937 32.80 -38.39 20.39
C HIS A 937 32.40 -38.64 18.93
N LEU A 938 32.70 -37.70 18.04
CA LEU A 938 32.46 -37.85 16.60
C LEU A 938 33.71 -38.43 15.92
N LEU A 939 33.53 -39.52 15.17
CA LEU A 939 34.59 -40.13 14.36
C LEU A 939 34.79 -39.34 13.05
N ALA A 940 36.04 -39.23 12.59
CA ALA A 940 36.32 -38.70 11.25
C ALA A 940 35.84 -39.68 10.18
N THR A 941 35.26 -39.18 9.08
CA THR A 941 34.72 -40.01 7.98
C THR A 941 35.80 -40.89 7.33
N GLU A 942 37.05 -40.42 7.31
CA GLU A 942 38.20 -41.13 6.75
C GLU A 942 38.88 -42.12 7.72
N SER A 943 38.43 -42.21 8.99
CA SER A 943 39.02 -43.10 10.00
C SER A 943 38.77 -44.58 9.70
N GLN A 944 39.60 -45.47 10.24
CA GLN A 944 39.42 -46.92 10.04
C GLN A 944 38.12 -47.40 10.69
N THR A 945 37.78 -46.87 11.86
CA THR A 945 36.55 -47.16 12.58
C THR A 945 35.33 -46.68 11.80
N ALA A 946 35.35 -45.48 11.22
CA ALA A 946 34.26 -45.02 10.36
C ALA A 946 34.14 -45.84 9.06
N LYS A 947 35.25 -46.30 8.47
CA LYS A 947 35.24 -47.14 7.26
C LYS A 947 34.67 -48.53 7.52
N VAL A 948 35.09 -49.23 8.57
CA VAL A 948 34.54 -50.54 8.92
C VAL A 948 33.06 -50.42 9.36
N LEU A 949 32.70 -49.37 10.09
CA LEU A 949 31.28 -49.07 10.36
C LEU A 949 30.51 -48.76 9.06
N SER A 950 31.11 -48.04 8.11
CA SER A 950 30.51 -47.75 6.80
C SER A 950 30.36 -49.04 5.98
N GLU A 951 31.30 -49.97 5.99
CA GLU A 951 31.18 -51.26 5.28
C GLU A 951 30.11 -52.18 5.92
N ILE A 952 29.97 -52.15 7.26
CA ILE A 952 28.91 -52.84 8.00
C ILE A 952 27.52 -52.19 7.79
N LEU A 953 27.46 -50.86 7.60
CA LEU A 953 26.22 -50.09 7.51
C LEU A 953 25.80 -49.70 6.08
N GLN A 954 26.72 -49.72 5.11
CA GLN A 954 26.47 -49.54 3.67
C GLN A 954 25.32 -50.40 3.15
N PRO A 955 25.13 -51.65 3.60
CA PRO A 955 23.98 -52.43 3.16
C PRO A 955 22.64 -51.80 3.62
N PHE A 956 22.62 -51.16 4.79
CA PHE A 956 21.44 -50.47 5.33
C PHE A 956 21.29 -49.03 4.83
N ALA A 957 22.27 -48.52 4.07
CA ALA A 957 22.17 -47.25 3.36
C ALA A 957 21.53 -47.48 1.98
N THR A 958 20.25 -47.15 1.85
CA THR A 958 19.55 -47.03 0.57
C THR A 958 19.76 -45.63 -0.03
N ASP A 959 19.79 -45.54 -1.36
CA ASP A 959 19.66 -44.29 -2.13
C ASP A 959 18.32 -43.57 -1.85
#